data_AF-A0A660QQX9-F1
#
_entry.id   AF-A0A660QQX9-F1
#
_cell.length_a   1.000
_cell.length_b   1.000
_cell.length_c   1.000
_cell.angle_alpha   90.00
_cell.angle_beta   90.00
_cell.angle_gamma   90.00
#
_symmetry.space_group_name_H-M   'P 1'
#
loop_
_entity.id
_entity.type
_entity.pdbx_description
1 polymer ?
#
loop_
_entity_poly.entity_id
_entity_poly.type
_entity_poly.pdbx_seq_one_letter_code
_entity_poly.pdbx_strand_id
1 'polypeptide(L)'
;WCTYQFGKASAKEIADIYEKYWALEYPSRVTSVIEVVVPSVTSDLIATIWKQESLIKFAGKNSDPAALSDYAAKSSFNANSPRFGKVSPEYLNSVKPRWDALYGQAMSAFQNVPEKDRPFFFDNIILQIQTSRLVNHWSVGIIDAFQACAGKRFDEAAILFDKATVPMQQMIEAREKSSHGKWENWFRGEEHNGWQNSLWALKPQWLLRDTQTLAGMMEEAAAASLVAVAVKNGKTVVINIPNDPEIKKVSSELNSFFKERNYSVSVSSGKETGGGSRLTLATEKYLNDFALPESLSKEISGFLGSSRDEAYVLYVGNDKEQSEVLLVGKTVAGLRAAVERFRSKVANDGNALKIKSGLEKNNPFIAGRLVNVGDSPRRQTPYGSPFKDAGPEVWSAKKLLAYPELYRQFGFSGIQIGECRGYGTLVGEELEKAQRGAVLLAQGAKKSGMMVSWFVWGDALFDEFEVICWNDPEEHKVIEDFHKEQADRYGEYVDHVNVHISDPGGCTRNGCDPYKTRQELANYIVGEFRRINPDVEGNLSTWANGAFWLHAPEPVGLKNYFSVFLPPPDQIKFAKPIPDGAKFLDETFMPKDMGIALNRFYQADQAKLVVESGRPLDVWGWYISDHEMRNNMAFNMKNIDMYFRALPPEAGEQIRYYNAEINFHGWPQIINAYVTAQKMWDPKRSLEEMELEFCTATFGPENAEAMVAVYNAVEGGYDAMIPHPADFGTADYNQHLRDVLKNAQKVHLADDWKPNFNFADPVSKYVDMLVARLRLILAVSDATEQVNAARAGMEGDATRNHAKALVFQGLDANGSQVVSTPLSSKTLKLKPGHTMGQTFHVIRDFSKVGIQVGTWSATNAGLTLSLYDKVGGKLEETAEFSNVLDNGWIWLESESRFPSGSHYLELSKPTGDVISVYVAPDKVQPDALVYFDRQPAGDEDEAVMKIKQDAIKNLPHLPIDPIYNQDETIVHPTYKTRTFAEMIEQL
;
A
#
# COMPACT_ATOMS: atom_id res chain seq x y z
N TRP A 1 -4.46 28.43 38.87
CA TRP A 1 -4.54 29.20 37.61
C TRP A 1 -5.43 28.50 36.58
N CYS A 2 -5.16 27.25 36.15
CA CYS A 2 -6.00 26.54 35.16
C CYS A 2 -7.49 26.47 35.55
N THR A 3 -7.82 26.24 36.82
CA THR A 3 -9.21 26.26 37.34
C THR A 3 -9.91 27.60 37.12
N TYR A 4 -9.17 28.70 37.25
CA TYR A 4 -9.70 30.05 37.03
C TYR A 4 -9.89 30.33 35.53
N GLN A 5 -8.92 29.91 34.69
CA GLN A 5 -8.90 30.26 33.27
C GLN A 5 -9.75 29.34 32.38
N PHE A 6 -9.83 28.05 32.70
CA PHE A 6 -10.46 27.02 31.85
C PHE A 6 -11.56 26.23 32.56
N GLY A 7 -11.90 26.63 33.79
CA GLY A 7 -12.92 25.96 34.61
C GLY A 7 -12.40 24.69 35.31
N LYS A 8 -13.16 24.23 36.30
CA LYS A 8 -12.76 23.12 37.19
C LYS A 8 -12.68 21.77 36.48
N ALA A 9 -13.52 21.54 35.47
CA ALA A 9 -13.60 20.26 34.75
C ALA A 9 -12.30 19.93 33.99
N SER A 10 -11.73 20.91 33.29
CA SER A 10 -10.56 20.71 32.42
C SER A 10 -9.24 21.10 33.10
N ALA A 11 -9.29 21.72 34.28
CA ALA A 11 -8.10 22.29 34.94
C ALA A 11 -6.95 21.31 35.19
N LYS A 12 -7.26 20.07 35.59
CA LYS A 12 -6.26 19.07 35.91
C LYS A 12 -5.53 18.60 34.65
N GLU A 13 -6.27 18.19 33.64
CA GLU A 13 -5.74 17.77 32.34
C GLU A 13 -4.85 18.86 31.72
N ILE A 14 -5.29 20.12 31.77
CA ILE A 14 -4.53 21.25 31.24
C ILE A 14 -3.26 21.51 32.05
N ALA A 15 -3.30 21.38 33.38
CA ALA A 15 -2.09 21.47 34.22
C ALA A 15 -1.09 20.36 33.89
N ASP A 16 -1.55 19.14 33.66
CA ASP A 16 -0.70 18.01 33.25
C ASP A 16 -0.03 18.27 31.89
N ILE A 17 -0.74 18.92 30.95
CA ILE A 17 -0.18 19.33 29.65
C ILE A 17 0.95 20.36 29.84
N TYR A 18 0.79 21.35 30.73
CA TYR A 18 1.86 22.31 31.05
C TYR A 18 3.10 21.66 31.62
N GLU A 19 2.92 20.73 32.56
CA GLU A 19 4.04 20.02 33.17
C GLU A 19 4.82 19.22 32.12
N LYS A 20 4.11 18.48 31.26
CA LYS A 20 4.73 17.73 30.16
C LYS A 20 5.42 18.62 29.14
N TYR A 21 4.81 19.77 28.80
CA TYR A 21 5.42 20.76 27.92
C TYR A 21 6.77 21.23 28.47
N TRP A 22 6.80 21.69 29.73
CA TRP A 22 8.05 22.17 30.32
C TRP A 22 9.07 21.06 30.54
N ALA A 23 8.64 19.83 30.81
CA ALA A 23 9.53 18.67 30.90
C ALA A 23 10.21 18.32 29.56
N LEU A 24 9.57 18.63 28.43
CA LEU A 24 10.14 18.46 27.09
C LEU A 24 10.93 19.69 26.63
N GLU A 25 10.45 20.90 26.92
CA GLU A 25 11.05 22.16 26.46
C GLU A 25 12.33 22.51 27.24
N TYR A 26 12.35 22.29 28.55
CA TYR A 26 13.46 22.72 29.40
C TYR A 26 14.81 22.05 29.04
N PRO A 27 14.86 20.74 28.74
CA PRO A 27 16.13 20.07 28.43
C PRO A 27 16.71 20.40 27.04
N SER A 28 15.92 20.93 26.10
CA SER A 28 16.34 21.14 24.71
C SER A 28 15.73 22.39 24.08
N ARG A 29 15.62 23.46 24.88
CA ARG A 29 14.92 24.71 24.54
C ARG A 29 14.99 25.01 23.06
N VAL A 30 13.85 25.29 22.43
CA VAL A 30 13.75 25.57 20.99
C VAL A 30 14.74 26.63 20.53
N THR A 31 14.95 27.66 21.35
CA THR A 31 15.95 28.70 21.11
C THR A 31 17.37 28.15 21.02
N SER A 32 17.70 27.17 21.87
CA SER A 32 19.00 26.51 21.89
C SER A 32 19.17 25.50 20.74
N VAL A 33 18.09 24.86 20.30
CA VAL A 33 18.11 24.01 19.09
C VAL A 33 18.42 24.84 17.86
N ILE A 34 17.81 26.02 17.71
CA ILE A 34 18.13 26.94 16.61
C ILE A 34 19.58 27.41 16.69
N GLU A 35 20.08 27.77 17.88
CA GLU A 35 21.48 28.17 18.07
C GLU A 35 22.48 27.05 17.77
N VAL A 36 22.11 25.77 17.94
CA VAL A 36 22.97 24.59 17.74
C VAL A 36 22.84 23.96 16.36
N VAL A 37 21.68 24.01 15.72
CA VAL A 37 21.48 23.54 14.34
C VAL A 37 21.97 24.58 13.32
N VAL A 38 22.13 25.84 13.77
CA VAL A 38 22.75 26.95 13.03
C VAL A 38 24.11 27.38 13.63
N PRO A 39 25.05 26.51 14.05
CA PRO A 39 26.07 26.90 15.02
C PRO A 39 27.36 27.50 14.44
N SER A 40 27.92 28.43 15.23
CA SER A 40 29.36 28.70 15.47
C SER A 40 30.17 29.69 14.61
N VAL A 41 29.68 30.93 14.43
CA VAL A 41 30.60 32.09 14.26
C VAL A 41 30.08 33.29 15.06
N THR A 42 30.72 33.53 16.21
CA THR A 42 30.70 34.74 17.06
C THR A 42 29.34 35.34 17.45
N SER A 43 29.36 36.20 18.46
CA SER A 43 28.24 37.04 18.90
C SER A 43 27.58 37.87 17.79
N ASP A 44 28.18 37.92 16.60
CA ASP A 44 27.67 38.67 15.46
C ASP A 44 26.55 37.92 14.73
N LEU A 45 26.53 36.59 14.67
CA LEU A 45 25.47 35.85 13.95
C LEU A 45 24.12 35.86 14.69
N ILE A 46 24.13 35.89 16.03
CA ILE A 46 22.93 36.18 16.83
C ILE A 46 22.45 37.61 16.56
N ALA A 47 23.36 38.55 16.27
CA ALA A 47 22.94 39.86 15.76
C ALA A 47 22.43 39.77 14.31
N THR A 48 22.92 38.87 13.46
CA THR A 48 22.61 38.75 12.02
C THR A 48 21.25 38.08 11.73
N ILE A 49 20.91 36.96 12.39
CA ILE A 49 19.58 36.33 12.30
C ILE A 49 18.50 37.31 12.79
N TRP A 50 18.87 38.19 13.74
CA TRP A 50 17.97 39.16 14.33
C TRP A 50 17.96 40.54 13.62
N LYS A 51 18.96 40.85 12.77
CA LYS A 51 19.10 42.10 11.99
C LYS A 51 18.74 42.00 10.49
N GLN A 52 17.98 40.99 10.07
CA GLN A 52 17.50 40.84 8.68
C GLN A 52 18.58 40.47 7.62
N GLU A 53 19.49 39.53 7.91
CA GLU A 53 20.31 38.91 6.86
C GLU A 53 20.19 37.36 6.89
N SER A 54 19.99 36.74 5.71
CA SER A 54 19.61 35.33 5.49
C SER A 54 20.77 34.31 5.61
N LEU A 55 20.46 33.00 5.79
CA LEU A 55 21.46 31.90 5.67
C LEU A 55 22.22 31.97 4.33
N ILE A 56 21.57 32.52 3.29
CA ILE A 56 22.12 32.73 1.95
C ILE A 56 23.31 33.71 1.92
N LYS A 57 23.37 34.73 2.80
CA LYS A 57 24.54 35.65 2.84
C LYS A 57 25.77 35.01 3.49
N PHE A 58 25.56 33.98 4.32
CA PHE A 58 26.62 33.16 4.91
C PHE A 58 27.12 32.07 3.94
N ALA A 59 26.19 31.42 3.21
CA ALA A 59 26.54 30.63 2.03
C ALA A 59 27.13 31.51 0.90
N GLY A 60 26.89 32.83 0.95
CA GLY A 60 27.27 33.85 -0.03
C GLY A 60 28.77 34.14 -0.19
N LYS A 61 29.66 33.28 0.31
CA LYS A 61 31.03 33.17 -0.20
C LYS A 61 31.24 31.97 -1.14
N ASN A 62 30.33 31.02 -1.21
CA ASN A 62 30.41 29.84 -2.07
C ASN A 62 29.00 29.39 -2.52
N SER A 63 28.60 29.75 -3.73
CA SER A 63 27.57 29.05 -4.51
C SER A 63 28.04 27.67 -4.98
N ASP A 64 28.88 27.00 -4.18
CA ASP A 64 29.59 25.76 -4.54
C ASP A 64 29.14 24.63 -3.59
N PRO A 65 28.48 23.58 -4.10
CA PRO A 65 28.11 22.39 -3.35
C PRO A 65 29.27 21.71 -2.63
N ALA A 66 30.50 21.81 -3.15
CA ALA A 66 31.68 21.28 -2.49
C ALA A 66 31.99 22.01 -1.17
N ALA A 67 31.81 23.32 -1.13
CA ALA A 67 32.00 24.10 0.09
C ALA A 67 30.93 23.79 1.15
N LEU A 68 29.69 23.52 0.73
CA LEU A 68 28.62 23.12 1.64
C LEU A 68 28.86 21.70 2.20
N SER A 69 29.34 20.77 1.36
CA SER A 69 29.75 19.42 1.78
C SER A 69 30.88 19.48 2.81
N ASP A 70 31.91 20.31 2.56
CA ASP A 70 33.03 20.54 3.48
C ASP A 70 32.57 21.18 4.80
N TYR A 71 31.62 22.12 4.74
CA TYR A 71 31.03 22.72 5.92
C TYR A 71 30.28 21.67 6.75
N ALA A 72 29.43 20.87 6.09
CA ALA A 72 28.64 19.83 6.74
C ALA A 72 29.53 18.77 7.40
N ALA A 73 30.61 18.34 6.73
CA ALA A 73 31.57 17.38 7.27
C ALA A 73 32.35 17.90 8.49
N LYS A 74 32.51 19.23 8.62
CA LYS A 74 33.19 19.88 9.76
C LYS A 74 32.25 20.25 10.90
N SER A 75 30.94 20.21 10.66
CA SER A 75 29.93 20.63 11.62
C SER A 75 29.65 19.50 12.62
N SER A 76 29.78 19.80 13.92
CA SER A 76 29.38 18.87 14.98
C SER A 76 28.00 19.25 15.53
N PHE A 77 26.97 18.47 15.19
CA PHE A 77 25.60 18.68 15.71
C PHE A 77 25.40 18.14 17.13
N ASN A 78 26.47 18.04 17.92
CA ASN A 78 26.46 17.54 19.30
C ASN A 78 26.74 18.69 20.26
N ALA A 79 25.69 19.29 20.81
CA ALA A 79 25.81 20.23 21.92
C ALA A 79 25.20 19.63 23.19
N ASN A 80 26.03 19.43 24.21
CA ASN A 80 25.63 19.20 25.59
C ASN A 80 26.20 20.35 26.42
N SER A 81 25.39 21.38 26.66
CA SER A 81 25.82 22.55 27.41
C SER A 81 24.81 22.91 28.50
N PRO A 82 25.26 23.33 29.70
CA PRO A 82 24.38 23.93 30.70
C PRO A 82 23.58 25.13 30.18
N ARG A 83 24.08 25.79 29.12
CA ARG A 83 23.44 26.94 28.47
C ARG A 83 22.48 26.55 27.33
N PHE A 84 22.76 25.47 26.60
CA PHE A 84 22.07 25.12 25.34
C PHE A 84 21.25 23.81 25.40
N GLY A 85 21.22 23.13 26.55
CA GLY A 85 20.49 21.87 26.68
C GLY A 85 21.16 20.70 25.94
N LYS A 86 20.38 19.63 25.72
CA LYS A 86 20.75 18.45 24.94
C LYS A 86 20.25 18.61 23.50
N VAL A 87 21.17 18.83 22.58
CA VAL A 87 20.86 18.90 21.15
C VAL A 87 21.84 17.98 20.45
N SER A 88 21.44 16.72 20.31
CA SER A 88 22.10 15.69 19.48
C SER A 88 21.06 15.05 18.57
N PRO A 89 21.45 14.47 17.42
CA PRO A 89 20.52 13.75 16.55
C PRO A 89 19.76 12.65 17.31
N GLU A 90 20.45 11.91 18.19
CA GLU A 90 19.84 10.84 19.00
C GLU A 90 18.82 11.40 19.98
N TYR A 91 19.15 12.52 20.64
CA TYR A 91 18.24 13.16 21.57
C TYR A 91 17.00 13.71 20.86
N LEU A 92 17.17 14.45 19.76
CA LEU A 92 16.07 15.03 19.00
C LEU A 92 15.12 13.94 18.47
N ASN A 93 15.67 12.86 17.92
CA ASN A 93 14.89 11.69 17.50
C ASN A 93 14.16 11.03 18.68
N SER A 94 14.78 10.94 19.86
CA SER A 94 14.14 10.36 21.05
C SER A 94 12.95 11.17 21.59
N VAL A 95 12.97 12.50 21.42
CA VAL A 95 11.90 13.38 21.93
C VAL A 95 10.84 13.71 20.89
N LYS A 96 11.12 13.51 19.59
CA LYS A 96 10.15 13.68 18.50
C LYS A 96 8.79 13.00 18.77
N PRO A 97 8.69 11.68 19.05
CA PRO A 97 7.40 11.03 19.30
C PRO A 97 6.71 11.55 20.57
N ARG A 98 7.47 12.08 21.54
CA ARG A 98 6.93 12.65 22.78
C ARG A 98 6.30 14.02 22.52
N TRP A 99 6.88 14.82 21.63
CA TRP A 99 6.28 16.05 21.13
C TRP A 99 4.99 15.79 20.33
N ASP A 100 5.00 14.79 19.43
CA ASP A 100 3.81 14.37 18.68
C ASP A 100 2.66 13.94 19.63
N ALA A 101 2.98 13.13 20.65
CA ALA A 101 1.99 12.69 21.64
C ALA A 101 1.44 13.85 22.49
N LEU A 102 2.29 14.78 22.92
CA LEU A 102 1.85 15.95 23.69
C LEU A 102 0.95 16.88 22.88
N TYR A 103 1.25 17.08 21.59
CA TYR A 103 0.40 17.86 20.70
C TYR A 103 -0.98 17.19 20.53
N GLY A 104 -1.02 15.87 20.31
CA GLY A 104 -2.28 15.11 20.27
C GLY A 104 -3.10 15.26 21.55
N GLN A 105 -2.45 15.18 22.71
CA GLN A 105 -3.11 15.40 24.01
C GLN A 105 -3.68 16.82 24.13
N ALA A 106 -2.92 17.85 23.72
CA ALA A 106 -3.39 19.23 23.77
C ALA A 106 -4.57 19.49 22.82
N MET A 107 -4.57 18.88 21.63
CA MET A 107 -5.67 18.97 20.68
C MET A 107 -6.94 18.26 21.17
N SER A 108 -6.80 17.14 21.90
CA SER A 108 -7.93 16.48 22.56
C SER A 108 -8.52 17.35 23.67
N ALA A 109 -7.66 17.92 24.53
CA ALA A 109 -8.10 18.82 25.59
C ALA A 109 -8.81 20.07 25.06
N PHE A 110 -8.38 20.60 23.91
CA PHE A 110 -9.00 21.75 23.24
C PHE A 110 -10.48 21.57 22.93
N GLN A 111 -10.92 20.36 22.57
CA GLN A 111 -12.34 20.07 22.33
C GLN A 111 -13.19 20.29 23.60
N ASN A 112 -12.60 20.05 24.77
CA ASN A 112 -13.23 20.17 26.08
C ASN A 112 -13.09 21.57 26.71
N VAL A 113 -12.40 22.50 26.04
CA VAL A 113 -12.30 23.90 26.49
C VAL A 113 -13.57 24.65 26.07
N PRO A 114 -14.20 25.45 26.97
CA PRO A 114 -15.34 26.27 26.62
C PRO A 114 -15.05 27.16 25.41
N GLU A 115 -16.01 27.29 24.49
CA GLU A 115 -15.81 27.94 23.19
C GLU A 115 -15.21 29.36 23.30
N LYS A 116 -15.68 30.15 24.27
CA LYS A 116 -15.17 31.50 24.56
C LYS A 116 -13.68 31.54 24.97
N ASP A 117 -13.16 30.44 25.52
CA ASP A 117 -11.79 30.33 26.06
C ASP A 117 -10.85 29.59 25.09
N ARG A 118 -11.39 28.99 24.03
CA ARG A 118 -10.63 28.26 22.99
C ARG A 118 -9.57 29.12 22.29
N PRO A 119 -9.83 30.39 21.88
CA PRO A 119 -8.79 31.21 21.27
C PRO A 119 -7.57 31.37 22.17
N PHE A 120 -7.80 31.70 23.46
CA PHE A 120 -6.71 31.82 24.43
C PHE A 120 -5.99 30.49 24.67
N PHE A 121 -6.72 29.36 24.73
CA PHE A 121 -6.09 28.04 24.86
C PHE A 121 -5.21 27.69 23.67
N PHE A 122 -5.69 27.97 22.45
CA PHE A 122 -4.93 27.74 21.23
C PHE A 122 -3.64 28.55 21.23
N ASP A 123 -3.74 29.86 21.44
CA ASP A 123 -2.60 30.79 21.44
C ASP A 123 -1.58 30.46 22.54
N ASN A 124 -2.08 30.11 23.73
CA ASN A 124 -1.25 29.99 24.92
C ASN A 124 -0.67 28.58 25.11
N ILE A 125 -1.31 27.53 24.59
CA ILE A 125 -0.87 26.14 24.82
C ILE A 125 -0.56 25.44 23.50
N ILE A 126 -1.53 25.35 22.59
CA ILE A 126 -1.36 24.59 21.34
C ILE A 126 -0.23 25.18 20.51
N LEU A 127 -0.22 26.50 20.31
CA LEU A 127 0.79 27.15 19.47
C LEU A 127 2.21 26.99 20.02
N GLN A 128 2.39 26.99 21.35
CA GLN A 128 3.70 26.78 21.99
C GLN A 128 4.20 25.35 21.79
N ILE A 129 3.35 24.36 22.07
CA ILE A 129 3.66 22.95 21.86
C ILE A 129 3.97 22.69 20.39
N GLN A 130 3.14 23.22 19.49
CA GLN A 130 3.29 23.04 18.05
C GLN A 130 4.57 23.70 17.53
N THR A 131 4.90 24.90 17.99
CA THR A 131 6.17 25.55 17.60
C THR A 131 7.37 24.69 18.00
N SER A 132 7.37 24.16 19.22
CA SER A 132 8.49 23.37 19.73
C SER A 132 8.63 22.02 19.04
N ARG A 133 7.49 21.37 18.80
CA ARG A 133 7.37 20.16 17.99
C ARG A 133 7.89 20.37 16.57
N LEU A 134 7.46 21.43 15.89
CA LEU A 134 7.82 21.68 14.49
C LEU A 134 9.28 22.10 14.33
N VAL A 135 9.85 22.86 15.28
CA VAL A 135 11.29 23.14 15.28
C VAL A 135 12.12 21.88 15.51
N ASN A 136 11.68 20.98 16.39
CA ASN A 136 12.31 19.67 16.56
C ASN A 136 12.28 18.86 15.25
N HIS A 137 11.13 18.77 14.58
CA HIS A 137 10.99 18.07 13.30
C HIS A 137 11.89 18.67 12.21
N TRP A 138 11.89 20.00 12.08
CA TRP A 138 12.77 20.70 11.15
C TRP A 138 14.25 20.43 11.43
N SER A 139 14.63 20.45 12.71
CA SER A 139 16.01 20.24 13.12
C SER A 139 16.52 18.84 12.80
N VAL A 140 15.68 17.81 13.00
CA VAL A 140 15.99 16.45 12.56
C VAL A 140 16.20 16.42 11.04
N GLY A 141 15.25 16.97 10.26
CA GLY A 141 15.35 16.99 8.80
C GLY A 141 16.58 17.75 8.27
N ILE A 142 16.92 18.89 8.86
CA ILE A 142 18.11 19.66 8.49
C ILE A 142 19.41 18.92 8.82
N ILE A 143 19.50 18.29 10.00
CA ILE A 143 20.67 17.50 10.38
C ILE A 143 20.86 16.33 9.40
N ASP A 144 19.80 15.61 9.09
CA ASP A 144 19.84 14.48 8.15
C ASP A 144 20.27 14.96 6.75
N ALA A 145 19.72 16.11 6.30
CA ALA A 145 20.12 16.72 5.03
C ALA A 145 21.60 17.09 5.00
N PHE A 146 22.13 17.71 6.07
CA PHE A 146 23.55 18.02 6.16
C PHE A 146 24.43 16.77 6.24
N GLN A 147 24.00 15.70 6.91
CA GLN A 147 24.72 14.43 6.88
C GLN A 147 24.74 13.82 5.47
N ALA A 148 23.67 13.98 4.69
CA ALA A 148 23.65 13.63 3.27
C ALA A 148 24.63 14.50 2.46
N CYS A 149 24.64 15.83 2.67
CA CYS A 149 25.62 16.73 2.04
C CYS A 149 27.07 16.36 2.36
N ALA A 150 27.38 16.04 3.62
CA ALA A 150 28.73 15.63 4.05
C ALA A 150 29.17 14.35 3.34
N GLY A 151 28.23 13.43 3.11
CA GLY A 151 28.44 12.22 2.30
C GLY A 151 28.40 12.44 0.79
N LYS A 152 28.29 13.69 0.30
CA LYS A 152 28.11 14.04 -1.12
C LYS A 152 26.89 13.37 -1.78
N ARG A 153 25.88 13.03 -0.99
CA ARG A 153 24.59 12.49 -1.43
C ARG A 153 23.63 13.65 -1.70
N PHE A 154 23.92 14.44 -2.74
CA PHE A 154 23.25 15.73 -2.97
C PHE A 154 21.76 15.61 -3.33
N ASP A 155 21.35 14.56 -4.05
CA ASP A 155 19.94 14.23 -4.31
C ASP A 155 19.15 13.96 -3.02
N GLU A 156 19.70 13.12 -2.14
CA GLU A 156 19.09 12.81 -0.86
C GLU A 156 19.07 14.05 0.02
N ALA A 157 20.14 14.84 0.02
CA ALA A 157 20.17 16.11 0.72
C ALA A 157 19.09 17.08 0.20
N ALA A 158 18.88 17.16 -1.11
CA ALA A 158 17.82 17.97 -1.71
C ALA A 158 16.43 17.54 -1.20
N ILE A 159 16.14 16.23 -1.26
CA ILE A 159 14.87 15.67 -0.76
C ILE A 159 14.70 15.93 0.75
N LEU A 160 15.77 15.76 1.54
CA LEU A 160 15.72 15.97 2.99
C LEU A 160 15.54 17.45 3.35
N PHE A 161 16.19 18.37 2.62
CA PHE A 161 15.94 19.80 2.76
C PHE A 161 14.49 20.13 2.37
N ASP A 162 14.01 19.63 1.23
CA ASP A 162 12.62 19.86 0.81
C ASP A 162 11.62 19.34 1.84
N LYS A 163 11.80 18.12 2.36
CA LYS A 163 10.98 17.58 3.46
C LYS A 163 11.05 18.44 4.73
N ALA A 164 12.21 19.03 5.04
CA ALA A 164 12.36 19.94 6.16
C ALA A 164 11.59 21.27 5.96
N THR A 165 11.11 21.60 4.76
CA THR A 165 10.25 22.77 4.56
C THR A 165 8.87 22.61 5.21
N VAL A 166 8.35 21.38 5.25
CA VAL A 166 6.98 21.08 5.70
C VAL A 166 6.72 21.54 7.14
N PRO A 167 7.59 21.25 8.14
CA PRO A 167 7.38 21.78 9.49
C PRO A 167 7.40 23.31 9.58
N MET A 168 8.16 24.02 8.74
CA MET A 168 8.16 25.48 8.73
C MET A 168 6.87 26.04 8.13
N GLN A 169 6.38 25.44 7.04
CA GLN A 169 5.10 25.78 6.44
C GLN A 169 3.95 25.60 7.43
N GLN A 170 3.89 24.45 8.12
CA GLN A 170 2.90 24.19 9.17
C GLN A 170 2.97 25.20 10.32
N MET A 171 4.16 25.71 10.64
CA MET A 171 4.32 26.72 11.69
C MET A 171 3.77 28.09 11.26
N ILE A 172 3.96 28.46 9.99
CA ILE A 172 3.39 29.69 9.41
C ILE A 172 1.87 29.65 9.52
N GLU A 173 1.25 28.56 9.04
CA GLU A 173 -0.20 28.36 9.10
C GLU A 173 -0.74 28.38 10.54
N ALA A 174 -0.02 27.75 11.48
CA ALA A 174 -0.41 27.75 12.90
C ALA A 174 -0.37 29.17 13.50
N ARG A 175 0.61 29.99 13.12
CA ARG A 175 0.73 31.38 13.57
C ARG A 175 -0.34 32.29 12.96
N GLU A 176 -0.68 32.07 11.70
CA GLU A 176 -1.77 32.80 11.04
C GLU A 176 -3.11 32.56 11.75
N LYS A 177 -3.39 31.32 12.16
CA LYS A 177 -4.59 30.97 12.94
C LYS A 177 -4.67 31.69 14.30
N SER A 178 -3.53 31.97 14.93
CA SER A 178 -3.44 32.73 16.18
C SER A 178 -3.39 34.26 16.01
N SER A 179 -3.42 34.76 14.78
CA SER A 179 -3.30 36.19 14.48
C SER A 179 -4.67 36.87 14.50
N HIS A 180 -5.13 37.33 15.66
CA HIS A 180 -6.42 38.03 15.79
C HIS A 180 -6.43 39.12 16.88
N GLY A 181 -7.26 40.15 16.68
CA GLY A 181 -7.47 41.23 17.66
C GLY A 181 -6.18 41.96 18.02
N LYS A 182 -5.90 42.17 19.32
CA LYS A 182 -4.65 42.79 19.78
C LYS A 182 -3.38 41.95 19.55
N TRP A 183 -3.55 40.69 19.11
CA TRP A 183 -2.47 39.77 18.77
C TRP A 183 -2.22 39.69 17.26
N GLU A 184 -3.00 40.44 16.47
CA GLU A 184 -2.73 40.64 15.05
C GLU A 184 -1.30 41.22 14.90
N ASN A 185 -0.46 40.55 14.11
CA ASN A 185 0.98 40.81 13.93
C ASN A 185 1.91 40.45 15.10
N TRP A 186 1.42 40.03 16.27
CA TRP A 186 2.25 39.67 17.42
C TRP A 186 3.27 38.57 17.09
N PHE A 187 2.86 37.59 16.29
CA PHE A 187 3.67 36.44 15.91
C PHE A 187 4.49 36.63 14.61
N ARG A 188 4.48 37.84 14.03
CA ARG A 188 5.28 38.19 12.82
C ARG A 188 6.74 38.52 13.12
N GLY A 189 7.09 38.72 14.40
CA GLY A 189 8.46 39.01 14.82
C GLY A 189 8.97 40.39 14.36
N GLU A 190 8.07 41.37 14.23
CA GLU A 190 8.34 42.71 13.69
C GLU A 190 8.62 43.80 14.74
N GLU A 191 8.50 43.52 16.05
CA GLU A 191 8.78 44.53 17.09
C GLU A 191 10.24 44.54 17.59
N HIS A 192 10.84 45.73 17.55
CA HIS A 192 12.25 46.02 17.76
C HIS A 192 12.68 46.23 19.22
N ASN A 193 11.99 45.65 20.22
CA ASN A 193 12.24 45.96 21.63
C ASN A 193 12.50 44.73 22.51
N GLY A 194 13.74 44.61 23.03
CA GLY A 194 14.11 43.92 24.28
C GLY A 194 13.96 42.40 24.40
N TRP A 195 13.10 41.75 23.62
CA TRP A 195 12.74 40.33 23.75
C TRP A 195 13.39 39.45 22.66
N GLN A 196 14.62 39.79 22.29
CA GLN A 196 15.37 39.17 21.20
C GLN A 196 15.85 37.74 21.46
N ASN A 197 15.31 37.03 22.45
CA ASN A 197 15.66 35.64 22.76
C ASN A 197 14.40 34.79 23.04
N SER A 198 13.22 35.21 22.55
CA SER A 198 11.97 34.50 22.75
C SER A 198 11.58 33.65 21.53
N LEU A 199 10.92 32.53 21.79
CA LEU A 199 10.31 31.62 20.80
C LEU A 199 9.44 32.36 19.78
N TRP A 200 8.84 33.48 20.20
CA TRP A 200 7.90 34.29 19.43
C TRP A 200 8.54 35.16 18.36
N ALA A 201 9.84 35.39 18.42
CA ALA A 201 10.57 36.16 17.43
C ALA A 201 11.32 35.30 16.39
N LEU A 202 11.15 33.97 16.45
CA LEU A 202 11.52 33.07 15.35
C LEU A 202 10.79 33.47 14.05
N LYS A 203 11.48 33.44 12.91
CA LYS A 203 10.93 33.79 11.59
C LYS A 203 10.84 32.54 10.70
N PRO A 204 9.78 31.73 10.83
CA PRO A 204 9.65 30.47 10.08
C PRO A 204 9.66 30.67 8.56
N GLN A 205 9.17 31.80 8.05
CA GLN A 205 9.21 32.16 6.64
C GLN A 205 10.64 32.32 6.10
N TRP A 206 11.60 32.72 6.93
CA TRP A 206 13.00 32.81 6.52
C TRP A 206 13.66 31.44 6.54
N LEU A 207 13.40 30.64 7.58
CA LEU A 207 13.89 29.27 7.63
C LEU A 207 13.33 28.42 6.48
N LEU A 208 12.05 28.61 6.13
CA LEU A 208 11.42 28.01 4.96
C LEU A 208 12.17 28.37 3.68
N ARG A 209 12.33 29.67 3.40
CA ARG A 209 13.04 30.16 2.22
C ARG A 209 14.48 29.65 2.13
N ASP A 210 15.19 29.69 3.25
CA ASP A 210 16.59 29.27 3.31
C ASP A 210 16.71 27.75 3.09
N THR A 211 15.80 26.97 3.67
CA THR A 211 15.70 25.51 3.45
C THR A 211 15.38 25.18 1.99
N GLN A 212 14.43 25.90 1.37
CA GLN A 212 14.11 25.75 -0.07
C GLN A 212 15.30 26.11 -0.95
N THR A 213 16.06 27.14 -0.58
CA THR A 213 17.26 27.53 -1.34
C THR A 213 18.34 26.45 -1.25
N LEU A 214 18.55 25.87 -0.07
CA LEU A 214 19.47 24.74 0.11
C LEU A 214 19.02 23.51 -0.67
N ALA A 215 17.71 23.21 -0.71
CA ALA A 215 17.17 22.15 -1.54
C ALA A 215 17.53 22.37 -3.03
N GLY A 216 17.22 23.55 -3.58
CA GLY A 216 17.54 23.89 -4.97
C GLY A 216 19.04 23.85 -5.29
N MET A 217 19.90 24.31 -4.36
CA MET A 217 21.35 24.19 -4.53
C MET A 217 21.81 22.73 -4.59
N MET A 218 21.19 21.86 -3.80
CA MET A 218 21.50 20.43 -3.78
C MET A 218 20.95 19.72 -5.02
N GLU A 219 19.81 20.16 -5.56
CA GLU A 219 19.29 19.71 -6.86
C GLU A 219 20.24 20.07 -8.01
N GLU A 220 20.72 21.31 -8.05
CA GLU A 220 21.71 21.76 -9.03
C GLU A 220 23.02 20.96 -8.92
N ALA A 221 23.48 20.70 -7.69
CA ALA A 221 24.64 19.87 -7.41
C ALA A 221 24.45 18.42 -7.87
N ALA A 222 23.26 17.86 -7.62
CA ALA A 222 22.89 16.53 -8.06
C ALA A 222 22.83 16.44 -9.59
N ALA A 223 22.27 17.45 -10.26
CA ALA A 223 22.24 17.53 -11.72
C ALA A 223 23.65 17.64 -12.31
N ALA A 224 24.54 18.43 -11.69
CA ALA A 224 25.95 18.55 -12.08
C ALA A 224 26.77 17.25 -11.84
N SER A 225 26.25 16.32 -11.04
CA SER A 225 26.88 15.02 -10.74
C SER A 225 26.53 13.91 -11.75
N LEU A 226 25.68 14.20 -12.73
CA LEU A 226 25.34 13.27 -13.81
C LEU A 226 26.50 13.15 -14.80
N VAL A 227 26.96 11.91 -14.96
CA VAL A 227 28.03 11.53 -15.87
C VAL A 227 27.41 10.95 -17.14
N ALA A 228 27.73 11.53 -18.30
CA ALA A 228 27.32 10.97 -19.57
C ALA A 228 28.11 9.68 -19.84
N VAL A 229 27.41 8.56 -19.93
CA VAL A 229 27.99 7.24 -20.24
C VAL A 229 27.99 7.00 -21.75
N ALA A 230 26.94 7.41 -22.44
CA ALA A 230 26.85 7.34 -23.90
C ALA A 230 26.11 8.56 -24.45
N VAL A 231 26.49 9.02 -25.64
CA VAL A 231 25.82 10.11 -26.36
C VAL A 231 25.70 9.70 -27.82
N LYS A 232 24.52 9.89 -28.43
CA LYS A 232 24.31 9.62 -29.86
C LYS A 232 25.26 10.48 -30.69
N ASN A 233 25.89 9.88 -31.70
CA ASN A 233 26.96 10.49 -32.51
C ASN A 233 28.18 10.98 -31.69
N GLY A 234 28.29 10.58 -30.42
CA GLY A 234 29.42 10.86 -29.56
C GLY A 234 30.57 9.87 -29.76
N LYS A 235 31.51 9.88 -28.83
CA LYS A 235 32.62 8.91 -28.81
C LYS A 235 32.10 7.51 -28.50
N THR A 236 32.76 6.51 -29.08
CA THR A 236 32.46 5.09 -28.85
C THR A 236 32.63 4.72 -27.37
N VAL A 237 31.62 4.08 -26.80
CA VAL A 237 31.68 3.48 -25.46
C VAL A 237 32.56 2.23 -25.52
N VAL A 238 33.53 2.11 -24.63
CA VAL A 238 34.43 0.94 -24.58
C VAL A 238 34.04 0.07 -23.39
N ILE A 239 33.58 -1.15 -23.67
CA ILE A 239 33.32 -2.17 -22.65
C ILE A 239 34.59 -3.02 -22.50
N ASN A 240 35.29 -2.86 -21.38
CA ASN A 240 36.49 -3.60 -21.03
C ASN A 240 36.15 -4.83 -20.20
N ILE A 241 36.62 -6.00 -20.62
CA ILE A 241 36.38 -7.28 -19.96
C ILE A 241 37.67 -8.09 -19.79
N PRO A 242 37.77 -8.93 -18.75
CA PRO A 242 38.80 -9.97 -18.71
C PRO A 242 38.52 -11.05 -19.77
N ASN A 243 39.52 -11.89 -20.04
CA ASN A 243 39.36 -13.02 -20.96
C ASN A 243 38.63 -14.20 -20.27
N ASP A 244 37.35 -14.02 -20.00
CA ASP A 244 36.46 -15.01 -19.37
C ASP A 244 35.19 -15.21 -20.22
N PRO A 245 34.86 -16.44 -20.65
CA PRO A 245 33.70 -16.70 -21.51
C PRO A 245 32.35 -16.28 -20.90
N GLU A 246 32.19 -16.43 -19.58
CA GLU A 246 30.95 -16.09 -18.90
C GLU A 246 30.78 -14.57 -18.79
N ILE A 247 31.87 -13.85 -18.48
CA ILE A 247 31.85 -12.38 -18.48
C ILE A 247 31.61 -11.83 -19.89
N LYS A 248 32.17 -12.48 -20.93
CA LYS A 248 31.90 -12.13 -22.34
C LYS A 248 30.42 -12.29 -22.71
N LYS A 249 29.73 -13.28 -22.15
CA LYS A 249 28.27 -13.43 -22.32
C LYS A 249 27.52 -12.24 -21.71
N VAL A 250 27.87 -11.86 -20.48
CA VAL A 250 27.28 -10.68 -19.81
C VAL A 250 27.55 -9.38 -20.59
N SER A 251 28.78 -9.19 -21.06
CA SER A 251 29.12 -8.00 -21.86
C SER A 251 28.39 -7.95 -23.19
N SER A 252 28.08 -9.10 -23.79
CA SER A 252 27.28 -9.15 -25.01
C SER A 252 25.86 -8.60 -24.79
N GLU A 253 25.26 -8.89 -23.64
CA GLU A 253 23.93 -8.37 -23.28
C GLU A 253 23.98 -6.85 -23.09
N LEU A 254 24.99 -6.34 -22.37
CA LEU A 254 25.18 -4.89 -22.21
C LEU A 254 25.47 -4.19 -23.54
N ASN A 255 26.27 -4.82 -24.41
CA ASN A 255 26.52 -4.32 -25.76
C ASN A 255 25.23 -4.25 -26.60
N SER A 256 24.34 -5.26 -26.52
CA SER A 256 23.03 -5.20 -27.17
C SER A 256 22.19 -4.02 -26.66
N PHE A 257 22.18 -3.77 -25.35
CA PHE A 257 21.48 -2.63 -24.75
C PHE A 257 21.91 -1.27 -25.36
N PHE A 258 23.21 -1.06 -25.58
CA PHE A 258 23.71 0.14 -26.25
C PHE A 258 23.35 0.19 -27.74
N LYS A 259 23.52 -0.92 -28.46
CA LYS A 259 23.27 -0.99 -29.91
C LYS A 259 21.80 -0.78 -30.28
N GLU A 260 20.89 -1.36 -29.51
CA GLU A 260 19.44 -1.20 -29.71
C GLU A 260 18.96 0.25 -29.57
N ARG A 261 19.77 1.10 -28.93
CA ARG A 261 19.53 2.55 -28.76
C ARG A 261 20.40 3.41 -29.68
N ASN A 262 21.06 2.80 -30.66
CA ASN A 262 21.92 3.45 -31.65
C ASN A 262 23.16 4.16 -31.06
N TYR A 263 23.72 3.65 -29.96
CA TYR A 263 25.02 4.11 -29.45
C TYR A 263 26.18 3.34 -30.06
N SER A 264 27.29 4.04 -30.35
CA SER A 264 28.53 3.40 -30.79
C SER A 264 29.19 2.72 -29.59
N VAL A 265 29.44 1.42 -29.69
CA VAL A 265 30.04 0.60 -28.63
C VAL A 265 31.05 -0.38 -29.21
N SER A 266 32.19 -0.53 -28.53
CA SER A 266 33.18 -1.58 -28.78
C SER A 266 33.43 -2.38 -27.52
N VAL A 267 33.81 -3.65 -27.69
CA VAL A 267 34.22 -4.54 -26.59
C VAL A 267 35.71 -4.79 -26.78
N SER A 268 36.51 -4.56 -25.74
CA SER A 268 37.95 -4.82 -25.75
C SER A 268 38.37 -5.66 -24.55
N SER A 269 39.45 -6.42 -24.73
CA SER A 269 40.11 -7.15 -23.66
C SER A 269 41.41 -6.43 -23.29
N GLY A 270 41.43 -5.74 -22.14
CA GLY A 270 42.65 -5.14 -21.60
C GLY A 270 42.62 -3.61 -21.52
N LYS A 271 43.80 -3.01 -21.28
CA LYS A 271 43.95 -1.58 -20.94
C LYS A 271 43.86 -0.64 -22.15
N GLU A 272 42.94 -0.86 -23.08
CA GLU A 272 42.76 0.08 -24.20
C GLU A 272 42.20 1.41 -23.70
N THR A 273 42.94 2.49 -23.99
CA THR A 273 42.53 3.86 -23.72
C THR A 273 41.84 4.44 -24.95
N GLY A 274 40.59 4.05 -25.19
CA GLY A 274 39.71 4.75 -26.14
C GLY A 274 39.30 6.11 -25.59
N GLY A 275 38.98 7.08 -26.47
CA GLY A 275 38.67 8.45 -26.05
C GLY A 275 37.30 8.67 -25.40
N GLY A 276 36.39 7.68 -25.41
CA GLY A 276 35.02 7.75 -24.87
C GLY A 276 34.88 7.20 -23.46
N SER A 277 33.64 7.05 -22.98
CA SER A 277 33.35 6.45 -21.67
C SER A 277 33.83 5.00 -21.62
N ARG A 278 34.42 4.62 -20.48
CA ARG A 278 34.95 3.28 -20.24
C ARG A 278 34.07 2.55 -19.24
N LEU A 279 33.57 1.38 -19.62
CA LEU A 279 32.80 0.48 -18.76
C LEU A 279 33.63 -0.77 -18.52
N THR A 280 34.08 -0.97 -17.30
CA THR A 280 34.85 -2.16 -16.91
C THR A 280 33.90 -3.15 -16.22
N LEU A 281 33.83 -4.37 -16.75
CA LEU A 281 33.03 -5.45 -16.19
C LEU A 281 33.98 -6.53 -15.64
N ALA A 282 33.83 -6.86 -14.36
CA ALA A 282 34.70 -7.82 -13.69
C ALA A 282 33.96 -8.63 -12.63
N THR A 283 34.53 -9.78 -12.25
CA THR A 283 34.22 -10.39 -10.96
C THR A 283 35.34 -10.07 -9.96
N GLU A 284 35.10 -10.32 -8.67
CA GLU A 284 36.10 -10.13 -7.60
C GLU A 284 37.45 -10.78 -7.97
N LYS A 285 37.40 -11.98 -8.59
CA LYS A 285 38.57 -12.72 -9.09
C LYS A 285 39.47 -11.89 -10.03
N TYR A 286 38.89 -11.04 -10.88
CA TYR A 286 39.61 -10.30 -11.92
C TYR A 286 39.82 -8.82 -11.58
N LEU A 287 39.49 -8.39 -10.36
CA LEU A 287 39.57 -6.97 -9.98
C LEU A 287 41.00 -6.39 -10.15
N ASN A 288 42.02 -7.21 -9.85
CA ASN A 288 43.43 -6.83 -9.97
C ASN A 288 43.94 -6.72 -11.41
N ASP A 289 43.18 -7.20 -12.40
CA ASP A 289 43.55 -7.08 -13.82
C ASP A 289 43.35 -5.64 -14.33
N PHE A 290 42.59 -4.82 -13.59
CA PHE A 290 42.28 -3.44 -13.91
C PHE A 290 43.13 -2.47 -13.08
N ALA A 291 43.54 -1.36 -13.69
CA ALA A 291 44.38 -0.35 -13.04
C ALA A 291 43.56 0.60 -12.15
N LEU A 292 42.96 0.05 -11.09
CA LEU A 292 42.17 0.81 -10.13
C LEU A 292 43.05 1.46 -9.05
N PRO A 293 42.63 2.61 -8.48
CA PRO A 293 43.24 3.14 -7.27
C PRO A 293 43.24 2.08 -6.15
N GLU A 294 44.37 1.92 -5.47
CA GLU A 294 44.55 0.89 -4.43
C GLU A 294 43.47 0.97 -3.33
N SER A 295 43.09 2.19 -2.93
CA SER A 295 42.03 2.43 -1.94
C SER A 295 40.68 1.90 -2.40
N LEU A 296 40.31 2.11 -3.67
CA LEU A 296 39.05 1.65 -4.25
C LEU A 296 39.07 0.12 -4.41
N SER A 297 40.16 -0.44 -4.90
CA SER A 297 40.31 -1.91 -5.04
C SER A 297 40.17 -2.63 -3.69
N LYS A 298 40.81 -2.09 -2.64
CA LYS A 298 40.71 -2.63 -1.28
C LYS A 298 39.30 -2.52 -0.70
N GLU A 299 38.61 -1.41 -0.94
CA GLU A 299 37.22 -1.23 -0.49
C GLU A 299 36.27 -2.22 -1.18
N ILE A 300 36.40 -2.40 -2.49
CA ILE A 300 35.59 -3.35 -3.26
C ILE A 300 35.83 -4.79 -2.79
N SER A 301 37.09 -5.20 -2.70
CA SER A 301 37.46 -6.55 -2.26
C SER A 301 36.99 -6.83 -0.84
N GLY A 302 37.13 -5.85 0.07
CA GLY A 302 36.69 -5.98 1.45
C GLY A 302 35.18 -6.20 1.59
N PHE A 303 34.38 -5.53 0.75
CA PHE A 303 32.93 -5.70 0.73
C PHE A 303 32.52 -7.05 0.10
N LEU A 304 33.05 -7.38 -1.09
CA LEU A 304 32.63 -8.59 -1.81
C LEU A 304 33.06 -9.87 -1.07
N GLY A 305 34.23 -9.87 -0.44
CA GLY A 305 34.75 -11.03 0.28
C GLY A 305 33.88 -11.48 1.47
N SER A 306 33.05 -10.60 2.04
CA SER A 306 32.11 -10.92 3.13
C SER A 306 30.64 -10.96 2.71
N SER A 307 30.34 -10.82 1.42
CA SER A 307 28.96 -10.69 0.91
C SER A 307 28.45 -11.98 0.25
N ARG A 308 27.17 -12.02 -0.13
CA ARG A 308 26.56 -13.14 -0.86
C ARG A 308 27.03 -13.17 -2.31
N ASP A 309 26.80 -14.28 -3.00
CA ASP A 309 27.34 -14.54 -4.34
C ASP A 309 26.83 -13.59 -5.43
N GLU A 310 25.61 -13.07 -5.26
CA GLU A 310 25.05 -12.05 -6.15
C GLU A 310 25.43 -10.62 -5.75
N ALA A 311 26.18 -10.41 -4.67
CA ALA A 311 26.58 -9.07 -4.28
C ALA A 311 27.42 -8.39 -5.36
N TYR A 312 27.28 -7.07 -5.44
CA TYR A 312 27.92 -6.26 -6.47
C TYR A 312 28.36 -4.89 -5.98
N VAL A 313 29.25 -4.30 -6.78
CA VAL A 313 29.65 -2.90 -6.72
C VAL A 313 29.43 -2.24 -8.06
N LEU A 314 28.81 -1.06 -8.04
CA LEU A 314 28.68 -0.13 -9.15
C LEU A 314 29.41 1.15 -8.78
N TYR A 315 30.46 1.51 -9.52
CA TYR A 315 31.13 2.80 -9.36
C TYR A 315 31.06 3.61 -10.65
N VAL A 316 30.87 4.91 -10.50
CA VAL A 316 30.84 5.89 -11.58
C VAL A 316 31.74 7.05 -11.19
N GLY A 317 32.88 7.16 -11.86
CA GLY A 317 33.83 8.25 -11.75
C GLY A 317 33.78 9.16 -12.98
N ASN A 318 34.26 10.39 -12.81
CA ASN A 318 34.45 11.35 -13.90
C ASN A 318 35.89 11.86 -13.82
N ASP A 319 36.78 11.32 -14.66
CA ASP A 319 38.05 11.97 -14.93
C ASP A 319 37.81 13.02 -16.04
N LYS A 320 38.49 14.16 -16.00
CA LYS A 320 38.18 15.39 -16.76
C LYS A 320 38.05 15.21 -18.29
N GLU A 321 38.43 14.05 -18.82
CA GLU A 321 38.31 13.70 -20.25
C GLU A 321 37.52 12.40 -20.54
N GLN A 322 37.23 11.56 -19.53
CA GLN A 322 36.56 10.25 -19.68
C GLN A 322 35.73 9.86 -18.44
N SER A 323 34.48 9.49 -18.68
CA SER A 323 33.64 8.80 -17.70
C SER A 323 34.15 7.39 -17.46
N GLU A 324 34.37 7.00 -16.21
CA GLU A 324 34.75 5.63 -15.82
C GLU A 324 33.60 4.98 -15.06
N VAL A 325 33.13 3.83 -15.54
CA VAL A 325 32.09 3.02 -14.88
C VAL A 325 32.68 1.65 -14.59
N LEU A 326 32.59 1.22 -13.33
CA LEU A 326 33.03 -0.09 -12.87
C LEU A 326 31.82 -0.89 -12.43
N LEU A 327 31.62 -2.06 -13.04
CA LEU A 327 30.59 -3.03 -12.71
C LEU A 327 31.30 -4.29 -12.21
N VAL A 328 31.27 -4.52 -10.91
CA VAL A 328 32.00 -5.63 -10.29
C VAL A 328 31.06 -6.51 -9.49
N GLY A 329 30.99 -7.79 -9.81
CA GLY A 329 30.26 -8.78 -9.01
C GLY A 329 31.18 -9.62 -8.13
N LYS A 330 30.68 -10.17 -7.02
CA LYS A 330 31.39 -11.24 -6.30
C LYS A 330 31.58 -12.46 -7.23
N THR A 331 30.48 -12.89 -7.86
CA THR A 331 30.45 -13.93 -8.89
C THR A 331 29.94 -13.38 -10.22
N VAL A 332 29.81 -14.23 -11.25
CA VAL A 332 29.16 -13.87 -12.51
C VAL A 332 27.70 -13.47 -12.31
N ALA A 333 26.98 -14.11 -11.36
CA ALA A 333 25.62 -13.72 -11.02
C ALA A 333 25.58 -12.30 -10.43
N GLY A 334 26.53 -11.98 -9.54
CA GLY A 334 26.69 -10.62 -9.03
C GLY A 334 27.07 -9.60 -10.11
N LEU A 335 27.87 -9.99 -11.10
CA LEU A 335 28.21 -9.11 -12.22
C LEU A 335 26.99 -8.83 -13.09
N ARG A 336 26.14 -9.84 -13.34
CA ARG A 336 24.85 -9.65 -13.99
C ARG A 336 23.98 -8.67 -13.20
N ALA A 337 23.88 -8.85 -11.88
CA ALA A 337 23.15 -7.92 -11.01
C ALA A 337 23.69 -6.48 -11.11
N ALA A 338 25.02 -6.30 -11.16
CA ALA A 338 25.66 -5.00 -11.37
C ALA A 338 25.25 -4.35 -12.70
N VAL A 339 25.20 -5.14 -13.78
CA VAL A 339 24.77 -4.69 -15.12
C VAL A 339 23.29 -4.31 -15.13
N GLU A 340 22.43 -5.10 -14.49
CA GLU A 340 21.00 -4.76 -14.41
C GLU A 340 20.74 -3.54 -13.55
N ARG A 341 21.47 -3.40 -12.43
CA ARG A 341 21.44 -2.18 -11.63
C ARG A 341 21.90 -0.96 -12.42
N PHE A 342 22.98 -1.09 -13.17
CA PHE A 342 23.43 -0.02 -14.07
C PHE A 342 22.33 0.38 -15.05
N ARG A 343 21.69 -0.58 -15.71
CA ARG A 343 20.57 -0.31 -16.64
C ARG A 343 19.40 0.38 -15.95
N SER A 344 19.04 -0.01 -14.73
CA SER A 344 17.93 0.60 -14.01
C SER A 344 18.24 2.05 -13.58
N LYS A 345 19.50 2.36 -13.25
CA LYS A 345 19.92 3.70 -12.78
C LYS A 345 20.26 4.69 -13.88
N VAL A 346 20.49 4.23 -15.12
CA VAL A 346 20.81 5.12 -16.23
C VAL A 346 19.56 5.88 -16.67
N ALA A 347 19.60 7.21 -16.57
CA ALA A 347 18.63 8.09 -17.21
C ALA A 347 18.87 8.10 -18.72
N ASN A 348 17.90 7.59 -19.47
CA ASN A 348 17.88 7.63 -20.93
C ASN A 348 16.98 8.78 -21.37
N ASP A 349 17.53 9.84 -21.97
CA ASP A 349 16.72 10.95 -22.52
C ASP A 349 16.48 10.80 -24.04
N GLY A 350 16.83 9.63 -24.60
CA GLY A 350 16.76 9.36 -26.04
C GLY A 350 17.96 9.90 -26.83
N ASN A 351 18.75 10.83 -26.29
CA ASN A 351 19.97 11.34 -26.91
C ASN A 351 21.25 10.88 -26.18
N ALA A 352 21.19 10.77 -24.86
CA ALA A 352 22.28 10.35 -24.00
C ALA A 352 21.80 9.39 -22.91
N LEU A 353 22.74 8.56 -22.47
CA LEU A 353 22.64 7.75 -21.27
C LEU A 353 23.47 8.42 -20.19
N LYS A 354 22.81 8.88 -19.12
CA LYS A 354 23.44 9.58 -18.00
C LYS A 354 23.25 8.77 -16.72
N ILE A 355 24.24 8.75 -15.86
CA ILE A 355 24.15 8.10 -14.55
C ILE A 355 24.82 8.98 -13.51
N LYS A 356 24.29 8.98 -12.30
CA LYS A 356 24.88 9.72 -11.18
C LYS A 356 26.26 9.15 -10.83
N SER A 357 27.24 10.03 -10.63
CA SER A 357 28.56 9.65 -10.09
C SER A 357 28.46 9.14 -8.65
N GLY A 358 29.36 8.23 -8.27
CA GLY A 358 29.43 7.69 -6.91
C GLY A 358 29.78 6.21 -6.86
N LEU A 359 29.78 5.66 -5.65
CA LEU A 359 30.02 4.25 -5.34
C LEU A 359 28.76 3.66 -4.70
N GLU A 360 28.20 2.61 -5.29
CA GLU A 360 27.12 1.80 -4.74
C GLU A 360 27.64 0.39 -4.46
N LYS A 361 27.35 -0.13 -3.26
CA LYS A 361 27.66 -1.49 -2.83
C LYS A 361 26.33 -2.13 -2.42
N ASN A 362 26.02 -3.30 -2.95
CA ASN A 362 24.76 -3.96 -2.64
C ASN A 362 24.94 -5.46 -2.42
N ASN A 363 24.30 -5.98 -1.38
CA ASN A 363 24.32 -7.36 -0.97
C ASN A 363 22.85 -7.77 -0.75
N PRO A 364 22.32 -8.77 -1.46
CA PRO A 364 20.90 -9.05 -1.41
C PRO A 364 20.48 -9.52 -0.02
N PHE A 365 19.43 -8.90 0.53
CA PHE A 365 18.87 -9.28 1.83
C PHE A 365 18.33 -10.71 1.83
N ILE A 366 17.58 -11.11 0.79
CA ILE A 366 17.10 -12.48 0.58
C ILE A 366 17.87 -13.12 -0.60
N ALA A 367 18.38 -14.33 -0.41
CA ALA A 367 19.20 -15.00 -1.42
C ALA A 367 18.36 -15.46 -2.62
N GLY A 368 17.30 -16.21 -2.35
CA GLY A 368 16.35 -16.68 -3.34
C GLY A 368 15.17 -15.73 -3.50
N ARG A 369 15.13 -15.01 -4.62
CA ARG A 369 14.12 -13.98 -4.91
C ARG A 369 13.32 -14.45 -6.10
N LEU A 370 12.15 -15.04 -5.85
CA LEU A 370 11.32 -15.67 -6.86
C LEU A 370 10.14 -14.78 -7.22
N VAL A 371 9.85 -14.68 -8.51
CA VAL A 371 8.55 -14.18 -8.99
C VAL A 371 7.70 -15.35 -9.45
N ASN A 372 6.48 -15.53 -8.93
CA ASN A 372 5.51 -16.43 -9.54
C ASN A 372 4.86 -15.73 -10.74
N VAL A 373 4.96 -16.38 -11.89
CA VAL A 373 4.28 -16.00 -13.12
C VAL A 373 2.97 -16.79 -13.17
N GLY A 374 1.88 -16.17 -12.71
CA GLY A 374 0.58 -16.82 -12.60
C GLY A 374 0.02 -17.25 -13.96
N ASP A 375 -0.58 -18.42 -14.03
CA ASP A 375 -1.17 -18.94 -15.26
C ASP A 375 -2.62 -18.45 -15.49
N SER A 376 -3.09 -18.54 -16.73
CA SER A 376 -4.45 -18.19 -17.15
C SER A 376 -5.59 -18.91 -16.40
N PRO A 377 -5.49 -20.19 -16.01
CA PRO A 377 -6.55 -20.89 -15.28
C PRO A 377 -6.83 -20.27 -13.92
N ARG A 378 -5.79 -19.76 -13.24
CA ARG A 378 -5.89 -19.06 -11.95
C ARG A 378 -6.73 -17.80 -12.02
N ARG A 379 -6.74 -17.14 -13.17
CA ARG A 379 -7.59 -15.97 -13.41
C ARG A 379 -9.05 -16.35 -13.64
N GLN A 380 -9.35 -17.65 -13.82
CA GLN A 380 -10.66 -18.20 -14.19
C GLN A 380 -11.29 -17.46 -15.38
N THR A 381 -10.44 -16.95 -16.27
CA THR A 381 -10.89 -16.20 -17.45
C THR A 381 -11.14 -17.17 -18.59
N PRO A 382 -12.34 -17.20 -19.18
CA PRO A 382 -12.61 -18.06 -20.33
C PRO A 382 -11.66 -17.75 -21.48
N TYR A 383 -11.30 -18.77 -22.26
CA TYR A 383 -10.47 -18.56 -23.44
C TYR A 383 -11.21 -17.68 -24.46
N GLY A 384 -10.54 -16.63 -24.97
CA GLY A 384 -11.19 -15.59 -25.77
C GLY A 384 -11.74 -14.42 -24.95
N SER A 385 -11.59 -14.45 -23.62
CA SER A 385 -11.77 -13.31 -22.75
C SER A 385 -10.95 -12.11 -23.25
N PRO A 386 -11.46 -10.89 -23.10
CA PRO A 386 -10.73 -9.67 -23.42
C PRO A 386 -9.43 -9.48 -22.61
N PHE A 387 -9.14 -10.33 -21.62
CA PHE A 387 -7.84 -10.46 -20.92
C PHE A 387 -6.83 -11.38 -21.62
N LYS A 388 -7.10 -11.79 -22.87
CA LYS A 388 -6.26 -12.74 -23.62
C LYS A 388 -4.81 -12.27 -23.72
N ASP A 389 -4.56 -10.97 -23.84
CA ASP A 389 -3.20 -10.44 -23.95
C ASP A 389 -2.40 -10.49 -22.64
N ALA A 390 -3.07 -10.68 -21.50
CA ALA A 390 -2.46 -10.76 -20.17
C ALA A 390 -2.04 -12.19 -19.75
N GLY A 391 -2.28 -13.20 -20.60
CA GLY A 391 -1.88 -14.59 -20.34
C GLY A 391 -0.64 -15.01 -21.11
N PRO A 392 0.41 -15.54 -20.45
CA PRO A 392 1.61 -15.98 -21.15
C PRO A 392 1.33 -17.14 -22.11
N GLU A 393 0.34 -17.99 -21.86
CA GLU A 393 0.04 -19.21 -22.64
C GLU A 393 -0.30 -18.93 -24.10
N VAL A 394 -0.85 -17.74 -24.37
CA VAL A 394 -1.24 -17.33 -25.73
C VAL A 394 -0.17 -16.47 -26.41
N TRP A 395 0.92 -16.19 -25.72
CA TRP A 395 2.01 -15.38 -26.27
C TRP A 395 2.85 -16.16 -27.27
N SER A 396 3.51 -15.42 -28.16
CA SER A 396 4.48 -16.03 -29.07
C SER A 396 5.65 -16.64 -28.29
N ALA A 397 6.25 -17.70 -28.84
CA ALA A 397 7.43 -18.32 -28.23
C ALA A 397 8.59 -17.34 -28.01
N LYS A 398 8.77 -16.37 -28.92
CA LYS A 398 9.77 -15.30 -28.76
C LYS A 398 9.52 -14.45 -27.51
N LYS A 399 8.25 -14.07 -27.27
CA LYS A 399 7.84 -13.26 -26.11
C LYS A 399 8.05 -14.06 -24.82
N LEU A 400 7.64 -15.34 -24.79
CA LEU A 400 7.82 -16.25 -23.65
C LEU A 400 9.30 -16.46 -23.29
N LEU A 401 10.16 -16.72 -24.26
CA LEU A 401 11.60 -16.93 -24.02
C LEU A 401 12.32 -15.67 -23.50
N ALA A 402 11.81 -14.48 -23.80
CA ALA A 402 12.38 -13.21 -23.37
C ALA A 402 11.83 -12.74 -22.02
N TYR A 403 10.61 -13.17 -21.64
CA TYR A 403 9.91 -12.62 -20.49
C TYR A 403 10.64 -12.80 -19.14
N PRO A 404 11.28 -13.95 -18.84
CA PRO A 404 12.06 -14.10 -17.62
C PRO A 404 13.18 -13.07 -17.48
N GLU A 405 13.76 -12.60 -18.60
CA GLU A 405 14.81 -11.58 -18.56
C GLU A 405 14.33 -10.29 -17.88
N LEU A 406 13.07 -9.89 -18.07
CA LEU A 406 12.49 -8.72 -17.41
C LEU A 406 12.60 -8.81 -15.90
N TYR A 407 12.22 -9.96 -15.33
CA TYR A 407 12.26 -10.14 -13.88
C TYR A 407 13.69 -10.22 -13.34
N ARG A 408 14.61 -10.80 -14.11
CA ARG A 408 16.03 -10.71 -13.80
C ARG A 408 16.51 -9.25 -13.78
N GLN A 409 16.07 -8.42 -14.73
CA GLN A 409 16.40 -6.99 -14.79
C GLN A 409 15.88 -6.23 -13.56
N PHE A 410 14.76 -6.67 -12.97
CA PHE A 410 14.25 -6.11 -11.72
C PHE A 410 15.02 -6.58 -10.48
N GLY A 411 15.79 -7.67 -10.59
CA GLY A 411 16.61 -8.19 -9.50
C GLY A 411 16.13 -9.52 -8.90
N PHE A 412 15.12 -10.18 -9.48
CA PHE A 412 14.78 -11.56 -9.12
C PHE A 412 15.90 -12.53 -9.53
N SER A 413 16.15 -13.55 -8.71
CA SER A 413 17.11 -14.63 -9.01
C SER A 413 16.43 -15.88 -9.60
N GLY A 414 15.10 -15.96 -9.55
CA GLY A 414 14.33 -17.07 -10.12
C GLY A 414 12.91 -16.71 -10.52
N ILE A 415 12.30 -17.60 -11.28
CA ILE A 415 10.86 -17.57 -11.57
C ILE A 415 10.21 -18.83 -10.99
N GLN A 416 8.98 -18.69 -10.53
CA GLN A 416 8.09 -19.79 -10.22
C GLN A 416 7.04 -19.90 -11.32
N ILE A 417 6.87 -21.09 -11.86
CA ILE A 417 5.93 -21.43 -12.94
C ILE A 417 5.18 -22.70 -12.55
N GLY A 418 4.02 -22.94 -13.14
CA GLY A 418 3.25 -24.16 -12.89
C GLY A 418 2.34 -24.51 -14.06
N GLU A 419 1.74 -25.69 -13.96
CA GLU A 419 0.66 -26.16 -14.84
C GLU A 419 -0.59 -26.33 -13.96
N CYS A 420 -1.25 -25.23 -13.58
CA CYS A 420 -2.35 -25.24 -12.62
C CYS A 420 -3.64 -25.76 -13.27
N ARG A 421 -3.81 -27.08 -13.30
CA ARG A 421 -5.04 -27.73 -13.76
C ARG A 421 -6.20 -27.62 -12.78
N GLY A 422 -5.93 -27.33 -11.50
CA GLY A 422 -6.88 -27.28 -10.38
C GLY A 422 -8.02 -26.25 -10.47
N TYR A 423 -8.33 -25.68 -11.63
CA TYR A 423 -9.49 -24.80 -11.81
C TYR A 423 -10.44 -25.32 -12.90
N GLY A 424 -10.34 -26.60 -13.28
CA GLY A 424 -11.23 -27.28 -14.21
C GLY A 424 -11.20 -26.79 -15.67
N THR A 425 -10.38 -25.79 -15.99
CA THR A 425 -10.42 -25.06 -17.27
C THR A 425 -9.38 -25.51 -18.30
N LEU A 426 -8.35 -26.26 -17.91
CA LEU A 426 -7.29 -26.71 -18.83
C LEU A 426 -7.50 -28.13 -19.33
N VAL A 427 -8.08 -28.25 -20.52
CA VAL A 427 -8.21 -29.52 -21.26
C VAL A 427 -7.88 -29.33 -22.74
N GLY A 428 -7.51 -30.43 -23.42
CA GLY A 428 -7.27 -30.44 -24.86
C GLY A 428 -6.22 -29.42 -25.33
N GLU A 429 -6.55 -28.62 -26.34
CA GLU A 429 -5.64 -27.62 -26.93
C GLU A 429 -5.16 -26.56 -25.93
N GLU A 430 -5.99 -26.21 -24.95
CA GLU A 430 -5.62 -25.20 -23.94
C GLU A 430 -4.57 -25.71 -22.96
N LEU A 431 -4.69 -26.99 -22.60
CA LEU A 431 -3.67 -27.68 -21.82
C LEU A 431 -2.33 -27.73 -22.57
N GLU A 432 -2.35 -28.07 -23.87
CA GLU A 432 -1.13 -28.11 -24.69
C GLU A 432 -0.44 -26.73 -24.78
N LYS A 433 -1.22 -25.65 -24.90
CA LYS A 433 -0.69 -24.27 -24.91
C LYS A 433 -0.07 -23.91 -23.57
N ALA A 434 -0.75 -24.20 -22.46
CA ALA A 434 -0.22 -23.95 -21.11
C ALA A 434 1.08 -24.72 -20.88
N GLN A 435 1.10 -26.01 -21.24
CA GLN A 435 2.28 -26.87 -21.12
C GLN A 435 3.47 -26.33 -21.92
N ARG A 436 3.23 -25.95 -23.17
CA ARG A 436 4.24 -25.31 -24.03
C ARG A 436 4.72 -23.99 -23.44
N GLY A 437 3.80 -23.17 -22.93
CA GLY A 437 4.08 -21.89 -22.28
C GLY A 437 5.06 -22.06 -21.11
N ALA A 438 4.75 -23.00 -20.21
CA ALA A 438 5.57 -23.33 -19.06
C ALA A 438 6.99 -23.77 -19.45
N VAL A 439 7.14 -24.69 -20.42
CA VAL A 439 8.46 -25.12 -20.93
C VAL A 439 9.25 -23.94 -21.49
N LEU A 440 8.63 -23.08 -22.30
CA LEU A 440 9.31 -21.93 -22.90
C LEU A 440 9.73 -20.88 -21.87
N LEU A 441 8.92 -20.64 -20.82
CA LEU A 441 9.30 -19.79 -19.70
C LEU A 441 10.50 -20.38 -18.94
N ALA A 442 10.47 -21.68 -18.65
CA ALA A 442 11.57 -22.37 -17.99
C ALA A 442 12.88 -22.25 -18.78
N GLN A 443 12.83 -22.49 -20.10
CA GLN A 443 13.96 -22.32 -21.01
C GLN A 443 14.46 -20.86 -21.04
N GLY A 444 13.54 -19.89 -21.07
CA GLY A 444 13.87 -18.46 -21.00
C GLY A 444 14.58 -18.08 -19.71
N ALA A 445 14.15 -18.65 -18.58
CA ALA A 445 14.77 -18.45 -17.28
C ALA A 445 16.19 -19.03 -17.23
N LYS A 446 16.39 -20.29 -17.64
CA LYS A 446 17.72 -20.92 -17.68
C LYS A 446 18.65 -20.16 -18.62
N LYS A 447 18.17 -19.71 -19.79
CA LYS A 447 18.95 -18.87 -20.72
C LYS A 447 19.42 -17.56 -20.08
N SER A 448 18.55 -16.96 -19.27
CA SER A 448 18.80 -15.73 -18.53
C SER A 448 19.63 -15.95 -17.26
N GLY A 449 19.96 -17.20 -16.90
CA GLY A 449 20.71 -17.52 -15.68
C GLY A 449 19.86 -17.42 -14.41
N MET A 450 18.54 -17.53 -14.53
CA MET A 450 17.62 -17.60 -13.40
C MET A 450 17.33 -19.05 -13.05
N MET A 451 17.04 -19.31 -11.77
CA MET A 451 16.51 -20.60 -11.35
C MET A 451 15.03 -20.75 -11.72
N VAL A 452 14.57 -21.99 -11.84
CA VAL A 452 13.17 -22.34 -12.09
C VAL A 452 12.60 -23.08 -10.88
N SER A 453 11.61 -22.46 -10.24
CA SER A 453 10.75 -23.14 -9.26
C SER A 453 9.49 -23.66 -9.95
N TRP A 454 9.14 -24.92 -9.71
CA TRP A 454 7.86 -25.49 -10.11
C TRP A 454 6.86 -25.34 -8.97
N PHE A 455 5.70 -24.75 -9.25
CA PHE A 455 4.54 -24.74 -8.37
C PHE A 455 3.61 -25.89 -8.75
N VAL A 456 3.10 -26.63 -7.76
CA VAL A 456 2.16 -27.73 -7.99
C VAL A 456 1.14 -27.88 -6.87
N TRP A 457 -0.12 -28.17 -7.24
CA TRP A 457 -1.15 -28.63 -6.31
C TRP A 457 -0.96 -30.12 -6.02
N GLY A 458 -0.82 -30.48 -4.76
CA GLY A 458 -0.53 -31.86 -4.36
C GLY A 458 -1.70 -32.81 -4.59
N ASP A 459 -2.89 -32.42 -4.11
CA ASP A 459 -4.06 -33.30 -4.00
C ASP A 459 -5.36 -32.77 -4.63
N ALA A 460 -5.39 -31.53 -5.14
CA ALA A 460 -6.49 -31.03 -6.00
C ALA A 460 -5.99 -30.87 -7.43
N LEU A 461 -6.00 -31.97 -8.17
CA LEU A 461 -5.32 -32.06 -9.47
C LEU A 461 -6.08 -31.38 -10.61
N PHE A 462 -7.41 -31.33 -10.54
CA PHE A 462 -8.27 -30.90 -11.67
C PHE A 462 -9.29 -29.82 -11.28
N ASP A 463 -9.76 -29.80 -10.03
CA ASP A 463 -10.63 -28.76 -9.50
C ASP A 463 -10.24 -28.51 -8.03
N GLU A 464 -10.13 -27.25 -7.64
CA GLU A 464 -9.61 -26.74 -6.37
C GLU A 464 -10.36 -27.37 -5.19
N PHE A 465 -11.66 -27.62 -5.36
CA PHE A 465 -12.52 -28.18 -4.34
C PHE A 465 -12.70 -29.71 -4.43
N GLU A 466 -12.13 -30.34 -5.46
CA GLU A 466 -12.16 -31.80 -5.64
C GLU A 466 -10.86 -32.44 -5.17
N VAL A 467 -10.75 -32.61 -3.84
CA VAL A 467 -9.56 -33.17 -3.22
C VAL A 467 -9.51 -34.70 -3.32
N ILE A 468 -8.43 -35.18 -3.93
CA ILE A 468 -8.09 -36.57 -4.13
C ILE A 468 -7.34 -37.10 -2.88
N CYS A 469 -7.73 -38.26 -2.39
CA CYS A 469 -7.30 -38.83 -1.12
C CYS A 469 -6.04 -39.66 -1.26
N TRP A 470 -4.92 -39.16 -0.71
CA TRP A 470 -3.65 -39.88 -0.66
C TRP A 470 -3.73 -41.25 0.03
N ASN A 471 -4.61 -41.43 1.02
CA ASN A 471 -4.74 -42.70 1.74
C ASN A 471 -5.74 -43.68 1.08
N ASP A 472 -6.45 -43.28 0.03
CA ASP A 472 -7.28 -44.18 -0.76
C ASP A 472 -6.43 -44.82 -1.88
N PRO A 473 -6.33 -46.15 -1.99
CA PRO A 473 -5.43 -46.78 -2.97
C PRO A 473 -5.69 -46.43 -4.44
N GLU A 474 -6.95 -46.21 -4.83
CA GLU A 474 -7.30 -45.92 -6.23
C GLU A 474 -6.96 -44.46 -6.55
N GLU A 475 -7.33 -43.56 -5.66
CA GLU A 475 -7.06 -42.12 -5.78
C GLU A 475 -5.56 -41.80 -5.62
N HIS A 476 -4.84 -42.50 -4.74
CA HIS A 476 -3.39 -42.42 -4.57
C HIS A 476 -2.68 -42.67 -5.91
N LYS A 477 -3.11 -43.70 -6.64
CA LYS A 477 -2.54 -44.01 -7.96
C LYS A 477 -2.73 -42.88 -8.97
N VAL A 478 -3.86 -42.16 -8.90
CA VAL A 478 -4.11 -40.99 -9.76
C VAL A 478 -3.11 -39.86 -9.43
N ILE A 479 -2.86 -39.62 -8.15
CA ILE A 479 -1.85 -38.65 -7.68
C ILE A 479 -0.45 -39.05 -8.16
N GLU A 480 -0.08 -40.33 -8.01
CA GLU A 480 1.21 -40.84 -8.46
C GLU A 480 1.43 -40.66 -9.97
N ASP A 481 0.46 -41.11 -10.78
CA ASP A 481 0.55 -41.06 -12.24
C ASP A 481 0.60 -39.60 -12.73
N PHE A 482 -0.16 -38.69 -12.10
CA PHE A 482 -0.16 -37.27 -12.44
C PHE A 482 1.18 -36.59 -12.13
N HIS A 483 1.71 -36.74 -10.92
CA HIS A 483 2.96 -36.06 -10.56
C HIS A 483 4.18 -36.66 -11.23
N LYS A 484 4.13 -37.94 -11.58
CA LYS A 484 5.13 -38.56 -12.45
C LYS A 484 5.12 -37.94 -13.85
N GLU A 485 3.94 -37.74 -14.44
CA GLU A 485 3.80 -37.05 -15.74
C GLU A 485 4.38 -35.63 -15.67
N GLN A 486 4.09 -34.88 -14.61
CA GLN A 486 4.65 -33.55 -14.36
C GLN A 486 6.18 -33.58 -14.29
N ALA A 487 6.75 -34.48 -13.49
CA ALA A 487 8.20 -34.62 -13.35
C ALA A 487 8.87 -35.02 -14.67
N ASP A 488 8.30 -35.96 -15.42
CA ASP A 488 8.82 -36.39 -16.73
C ASP A 488 8.80 -35.24 -17.76
N ARG A 489 7.82 -34.33 -17.68
CA ARG A 489 7.71 -33.18 -18.59
C ARG A 489 8.62 -32.02 -18.22
N TYR A 490 8.74 -31.70 -16.92
CA TYR A 490 9.35 -30.46 -16.46
C TYR A 490 10.68 -30.64 -15.71
N GLY A 491 10.96 -31.84 -15.20
CA GLY A 491 12.06 -32.09 -14.27
C GLY A 491 13.44 -31.69 -14.78
N GLU A 492 13.68 -31.70 -16.10
CA GLU A 492 14.96 -31.28 -16.70
C GLU A 492 15.24 -29.77 -16.55
N TYR A 493 14.19 -28.96 -16.35
CA TYR A 493 14.31 -27.50 -16.25
C TYR A 493 14.24 -26.99 -14.81
N VAL A 494 13.69 -27.79 -13.90
CA VAL A 494 13.32 -27.38 -12.55
C VAL A 494 14.50 -27.51 -11.61
N ASP A 495 14.73 -26.47 -10.82
CA ASP A 495 15.75 -26.42 -9.77
C ASP A 495 15.12 -26.55 -8.36
N HIS A 496 13.84 -26.18 -8.23
CA HIS A 496 13.11 -26.17 -6.95
C HIS A 496 11.63 -26.53 -7.14
N VAL A 497 11.01 -27.26 -6.22
CA VAL A 497 9.56 -27.56 -6.26
C VAL A 497 8.86 -27.03 -5.01
N ASN A 498 7.84 -26.21 -5.20
CA ASN A 498 6.94 -25.73 -4.15
C ASN A 498 5.64 -26.54 -4.21
N VAL A 499 5.43 -27.40 -3.21
CA VAL A 499 4.23 -28.23 -3.13
C VAL A 499 3.18 -27.51 -2.29
N HIS A 500 2.07 -27.15 -2.91
CA HIS A 500 0.91 -26.57 -2.26
C HIS A 500 -0.19 -27.63 -2.11
N ILE A 501 -0.78 -27.73 -0.94
CA ILE A 501 -1.85 -28.69 -0.63
C ILE A 501 -3.18 -27.94 -0.70
N SER A 502 -4.22 -28.57 -1.26
CA SER A 502 -5.44 -27.87 -1.66
C SER A 502 -6.08 -27.00 -0.58
N ASP A 503 -6.76 -25.93 -0.96
CA ASP A 503 -7.45 -25.06 -0.01
C ASP A 503 -8.78 -25.69 0.47
N PRO A 504 -9.06 -25.83 1.79
CA PRO A 504 -8.22 -25.48 2.94
C PRO A 504 -7.47 -26.69 3.55
N GLY A 505 -6.20 -26.86 3.19
CA GLY A 505 -5.27 -27.82 3.81
C GLY A 505 -5.44 -29.30 3.42
N GLY A 506 -6.05 -29.62 2.28
CA GLY A 506 -6.04 -30.96 1.68
C GLY A 506 -7.07 -31.96 2.21
N CYS A 507 -6.92 -33.21 1.81
CA CYS A 507 -7.89 -34.26 2.11
C CYS A 507 -7.94 -34.62 3.61
N THR A 508 -9.14 -34.89 4.15
CA THR A 508 -9.35 -35.37 5.53
C THR A 508 -10.02 -36.76 5.59
N ARG A 509 -10.28 -37.38 4.43
CA ARG A 509 -10.85 -38.73 4.32
C ARG A 509 -9.81 -39.80 4.64
N ASN A 510 -10.27 -41.01 4.95
CA ASN A 510 -9.43 -42.21 5.11
C ASN A 510 -8.20 -42.02 6.02
N GLY A 511 -8.36 -41.23 7.09
CA GLY A 511 -7.29 -40.96 8.06
C GLY A 511 -6.22 -39.98 7.58
N CYS A 512 -6.46 -39.26 6.48
CA CYS A 512 -5.57 -38.17 6.05
C CYS A 512 -5.48 -37.10 7.14
N ASP A 513 -4.26 -36.79 7.57
CA ASP A 513 -3.96 -35.89 8.70
C ASP A 513 -3.25 -34.60 8.23
N PRO A 514 -3.67 -33.40 8.70
CA PRO A 514 -3.17 -32.07 8.25
C PRO A 514 -1.65 -31.88 8.34
N TYR A 515 -0.98 -32.74 9.10
CA TYR A 515 0.46 -32.70 9.31
C TYR A 515 1.18 -33.85 8.60
N LYS A 516 0.82 -35.11 8.87
CA LYS A 516 1.51 -36.31 8.34
C LYS A 516 1.36 -36.44 6.83
N THR A 517 0.12 -36.54 6.34
CA THR A 517 -0.17 -36.88 4.93
C THR A 517 0.42 -35.85 3.96
N ARG A 518 0.52 -34.60 4.39
CA ARG A 518 0.97 -33.46 3.58
C ARG A 518 2.48 -33.53 3.35
N GLN A 519 3.20 -33.94 4.39
CA GLN A 519 4.63 -34.19 4.34
C GLN A 519 4.95 -35.41 3.46
N GLU A 520 4.20 -36.51 3.62
CA GLU A 520 4.38 -37.71 2.79
C GLU A 520 4.15 -37.42 1.31
N LEU A 521 3.06 -36.71 0.99
CA LEU A 521 2.73 -36.30 -0.37
C LEU A 521 3.79 -35.35 -0.96
N ALA A 522 4.20 -34.32 -0.22
CA ALA A 522 5.25 -33.42 -0.69
C ALA A 522 6.58 -34.14 -0.93
N ASN A 523 6.95 -35.06 -0.04
CA ASN A 523 8.15 -35.88 -0.19
C ASN A 523 8.08 -36.76 -1.44
N TYR A 524 6.93 -37.39 -1.73
CA TYR A 524 6.73 -38.17 -2.96
C TYR A 524 6.91 -37.31 -4.21
N ILE A 525 6.21 -36.16 -4.27
CA ILE A 525 6.25 -35.27 -5.44
C ILE A 525 7.68 -34.81 -5.73
N VAL A 526 8.40 -34.32 -4.71
CA VAL A 526 9.79 -33.88 -4.90
C VAL A 526 10.70 -35.06 -5.26
N GLY A 527 10.44 -36.25 -4.74
CA GLY A 527 11.12 -37.49 -5.13
C GLY A 527 11.02 -37.79 -6.63
N GLU A 528 9.83 -37.59 -7.23
CA GLU A 528 9.64 -37.77 -8.67
C GLU A 528 10.43 -36.76 -9.50
N PHE A 529 10.51 -35.49 -9.08
CA PHE A 529 11.38 -34.52 -9.75
C PHE A 529 12.86 -34.86 -9.59
N ARG A 530 13.28 -35.33 -8.40
CA ARG A 530 14.66 -35.77 -8.13
C ARG A 530 15.09 -36.98 -8.93
N ARG A 531 14.14 -37.83 -9.36
CA ARG A 531 14.41 -38.92 -10.30
C ARG A 531 14.94 -38.41 -11.65
N ILE A 532 14.50 -37.23 -12.08
CA ILE A 532 14.94 -36.60 -13.33
C ILE A 532 16.15 -35.69 -13.11
N ASN A 533 16.09 -34.83 -12.09
CA ASN A 533 17.16 -33.93 -11.70
C ASN A 533 17.47 -34.08 -10.19
N PRO A 534 18.53 -34.85 -9.83
CA PRO A 534 18.86 -35.15 -8.43
C PRO A 534 19.12 -33.93 -7.54
N ASP A 535 19.45 -32.78 -8.14
CA ASP A 535 19.75 -31.53 -7.42
C ASP A 535 18.50 -30.70 -7.12
N VAL A 536 17.30 -31.17 -7.50
CA VAL A 536 16.04 -30.47 -7.21
C VAL A 536 15.86 -30.30 -5.70
N GLU A 537 15.74 -29.04 -5.29
CA GLU A 537 15.30 -28.68 -3.95
C GLU A 537 13.78 -28.70 -3.87
N GLY A 538 13.22 -28.75 -2.66
CA GLY A 538 11.77 -28.65 -2.51
C GLY A 538 11.32 -28.15 -1.15
N ASN A 539 10.06 -27.76 -1.09
CA ASN A 539 9.39 -27.41 0.15
C ASN A 539 7.91 -27.82 0.15
N LEU A 540 7.38 -27.99 1.36
CA LEU A 540 5.96 -28.03 1.63
C LEU A 540 5.47 -26.61 1.96
N SER A 541 4.53 -26.09 1.18
CA SER A 541 3.82 -24.85 1.47
C SER A 541 2.79 -25.08 2.57
N THR A 542 2.82 -24.22 3.58
CA THR A 542 1.82 -24.18 4.65
C THR A 542 0.68 -23.21 4.34
N TRP A 543 0.57 -22.74 3.09
CA TRP A 543 -0.57 -21.93 2.65
C TRP A 543 -1.89 -22.61 2.93
N ALA A 544 -2.86 -21.84 3.45
CA ALA A 544 -4.19 -22.31 3.87
C ALA A 544 -4.22 -23.53 4.83
N ASN A 545 -3.07 -24.03 5.27
CA ASN A 545 -2.93 -25.18 6.16
C ASN A 545 -2.56 -24.72 7.57
N GLY A 546 -3.40 -23.89 8.19
CA GLY A 546 -3.17 -23.43 9.56
C GLY A 546 -3.20 -24.57 10.58
N ALA A 547 -3.87 -25.69 10.26
CA ALA A 547 -3.94 -26.88 11.08
C ALA A 547 -2.57 -27.56 11.28
N PHE A 548 -1.65 -27.44 10.31
CA PHE A 548 -0.25 -27.92 10.42
C PHE A 548 0.42 -27.43 11.71
N TRP A 549 0.22 -26.15 12.04
CA TRP A 549 0.85 -25.49 13.18
C TRP A 549 0.24 -25.84 14.53
N LEU A 550 -0.92 -26.51 14.58
CA LEU A 550 -1.52 -26.96 15.84
C LEU A 550 -0.71 -28.09 16.51
N HIS A 551 0.22 -28.69 15.77
CA HIS A 551 1.16 -29.68 16.27
C HIS A 551 2.46 -29.05 16.80
N ALA A 552 2.65 -27.73 16.64
CA ALA A 552 3.81 -27.03 17.19
C ALA A 552 3.87 -27.20 18.72
N PRO A 553 5.07 -27.40 19.31
CA PRO A 553 5.22 -27.62 20.74
C PRO A 553 4.86 -26.39 21.57
N GLU A 554 4.94 -25.20 20.98
CA GLU A 554 4.59 -23.92 21.57
C GLU A 554 3.59 -23.18 20.67
N PRO A 555 2.76 -22.28 21.23
CA PRO A 555 1.88 -21.44 20.43
C PRO A 555 2.62 -20.59 19.41
N VAL A 556 2.10 -20.55 18.18
CA VAL A 556 2.60 -19.68 17.10
C VAL A 556 1.49 -18.80 16.53
N GLY A 557 1.86 -17.72 15.86
CA GLY A 557 0.96 -16.73 15.29
C GLY A 557 0.21 -17.25 14.07
N LEU A 558 -1.10 -17.45 14.20
CA LEU A 558 -1.99 -17.88 13.11
C LEU A 558 -2.78 -16.73 12.46
N LYS A 559 -2.54 -15.48 12.87
CA LYS A 559 -3.30 -14.29 12.41
C LYS A 559 -3.26 -14.05 10.89
N ASN A 560 -2.27 -14.62 10.20
CA ASN A 560 -2.08 -14.44 8.76
C ASN A 560 -2.84 -15.49 7.92
N TYR A 561 -3.49 -16.45 8.58
CA TYR A 561 -4.38 -17.41 7.93
C TYR A 561 -5.80 -16.84 7.87
N PHE A 562 -6.50 -17.10 6.77
CA PHE A 562 -7.92 -16.77 6.70
C PHE A 562 -8.68 -17.55 7.77
N SER A 563 -9.65 -16.91 8.43
CA SER A 563 -10.42 -17.53 9.51
C SER A 563 -11.15 -18.81 9.08
N VAL A 564 -11.55 -18.88 7.80
CA VAL A 564 -12.17 -20.07 7.19
C VAL A 564 -11.21 -21.26 7.11
N PHE A 565 -9.90 -21.03 7.20
CA PHE A 565 -8.84 -22.06 7.16
C PHE A 565 -8.36 -22.47 8.55
N LEU A 566 -8.95 -21.90 9.60
CA LEU A 566 -8.63 -22.21 10.99
C LEU A 566 -9.83 -22.86 11.67
N PRO A 567 -9.60 -23.73 12.67
CA PRO A 567 -10.64 -24.09 13.60
C PRO A 567 -11.22 -22.84 14.29
N PRO A 568 -12.45 -22.91 14.82
CA PRO A 568 -13.00 -21.87 15.68
C PRO A 568 -11.99 -21.46 16.77
N PRO A 569 -11.89 -20.17 17.15
CA PRO A 569 -10.84 -19.69 18.07
C PRO A 569 -10.76 -20.45 19.40
N ASP A 570 -11.89 -20.93 19.93
CA ASP A 570 -11.99 -21.73 21.15
C ASP A 570 -11.45 -23.17 21.00
N GLN A 571 -11.23 -23.62 19.76
CA GLN A 571 -10.71 -24.95 19.40
C GLN A 571 -9.23 -24.93 18.99
N ILE A 572 -8.61 -23.75 18.91
CA ILE A 572 -7.17 -23.63 18.65
C ILE A 572 -6.40 -24.10 19.88
N LYS A 573 -5.89 -25.32 19.82
CA LYS A 573 -5.01 -25.93 20.84
C LYS A 573 -3.73 -26.40 20.16
N PHE A 574 -2.60 -25.95 20.69
CA PHE A 574 -1.26 -26.33 20.25
C PHE A 574 -0.80 -27.63 20.94
N ALA A 575 0.39 -28.12 20.57
CA ALA A 575 0.96 -29.37 21.05
C ALA A 575 0.03 -30.57 20.86
N LYS A 576 -0.75 -30.58 19.76
CA LYS A 576 -1.55 -31.76 19.40
C LYS A 576 -0.63 -32.95 19.17
N PRO A 577 -0.98 -34.15 19.69
CA PRO A 577 -0.23 -35.36 19.40
C PRO A 577 -0.05 -35.56 17.89
N ILE A 578 1.17 -35.90 17.49
CA ILE A 578 1.48 -36.24 16.10
C ILE A 578 1.35 -37.77 15.95
N PRO A 579 0.79 -38.28 14.84
CA PRO A 579 0.73 -39.72 14.58
C PRO A 579 2.08 -40.42 14.72
N ASP A 580 2.03 -41.73 15.02
CA ASP A 580 3.20 -42.62 15.09
C ASP A 580 4.27 -42.23 16.14
N GLY A 581 3.95 -41.32 17.06
CA GLY A 581 4.87 -40.86 18.11
C GLY A 581 5.96 -39.91 17.61
N ALA A 582 5.80 -39.37 16.40
CA ALA A 582 6.73 -38.42 15.79
C ALA A 582 6.79 -37.09 16.57
N LYS A 583 7.89 -36.36 16.39
CA LYS A 583 8.08 -35.01 16.90
C LYS A 583 7.82 -33.98 15.79
N PHE A 584 7.49 -32.76 16.21
CA PHE A 584 7.27 -31.66 15.28
C PHE A 584 8.54 -31.40 14.45
N LEU A 585 8.37 -31.36 13.14
CA LEU A 585 9.36 -31.22 12.07
C LEU A 585 10.54 -32.21 12.11
N ASP A 586 10.39 -33.38 12.74
CA ASP A 586 11.39 -34.44 12.61
C ASP A 586 11.38 -35.13 11.22
N GLU A 587 12.21 -36.15 11.04
CA GLU A 587 12.41 -36.82 9.74
C GLU A 587 11.47 -38.01 9.51
N THR A 588 10.42 -38.19 10.33
CA THR A 588 9.53 -39.36 10.24
C THR A 588 8.76 -39.39 8.91
N PHE A 589 8.28 -38.25 8.42
CA PHE A 589 7.41 -38.17 7.23
C PHE A 589 8.06 -37.44 6.04
N MET A 590 9.11 -36.66 6.28
CA MET A 590 9.79 -35.86 5.26
C MET A 590 11.25 -35.61 5.66
N PRO A 591 12.24 -35.75 4.77
CA PRO A 591 13.66 -35.59 5.11
C PRO A 591 14.04 -34.13 5.40
N LYS A 592 15.13 -33.87 6.14
CA LYS A 592 15.51 -32.52 6.60
C LYS A 592 15.90 -31.52 5.50
N ASP A 593 16.33 -32.00 4.34
CA ASP A 593 16.68 -31.17 3.19
C ASP A 593 15.44 -30.56 2.51
N MET A 594 14.24 -31.10 2.79
CA MET A 594 12.98 -30.49 2.40
C MET A 594 12.63 -29.32 3.31
N GLY A 595 12.37 -28.17 2.69
CA GLY A 595 12.01 -26.94 3.37
C GLY A 595 10.53 -26.85 3.77
N ILE A 596 10.22 -25.82 4.55
CA ILE A 596 8.85 -25.40 4.86
C ILE A 596 8.67 -23.98 4.34
N ALA A 597 7.67 -23.79 3.46
CA ALA A 597 7.26 -22.47 3.00
C ALA A 597 6.16 -21.92 3.90
N LEU A 598 6.42 -20.77 4.53
CA LEU A 598 5.43 -20.08 5.37
C LEU A 598 4.31 -19.48 4.53
N ASN A 599 3.11 -19.45 5.10
CA ASN A 599 1.93 -18.84 4.53
C ASN A 599 2.06 -17.31 4.48
N ARG A 600 2.13 -16.75 3.26
CA ARG A 600 2.03 -15.32 2.91
C ARG A 600 3.13 -14.42 3.45
N PHE A 601 3.41 -14.44 4.74
CA PHE A 601 4.31 -13.51 5.39
C PHE A 601 5.31 -14.25 6.26
N TYR A 602 6.49 -13.64 6.44
CA TYR A 602 7.42 -14.07 7.46
C TYR A 602 6.81 -13.92 8.85
N GLN A 603 6.83 -15.01 9.62
CA GLN A 603 6.34 -15.07 11.01
C GLN A 603 7.48 -15.61 11.87
N ALA A 604 8.02 -14.78 12.77
CA ALA A 604 9.28 -15.05 13.46
C ALA A 604 9.23 -16.33 14.33
N ASP A 605 8.09 -16.61 14.95
CA ASP A 605 7.88 -17.81 15.78
C ASP A 605 7.83 -19.10 14.94
N GLN A 606 7.12 -19.09 13.81
CA GLN A 606 7.11 -20.19 12.85
C GLN A 606 8.49 -20.39 12.20
N ALA A 607 9.12 -19.31 11.76
CA ALA A 607 10.46 -19.31 11.18
C ALA A 607 11.49 -19.92 12.13
N LYS A 608 11.44 -19.54 13.41
CA LYS A 608 12.31 -20.11 14.45
C LYS A 608 12.15 -21.62 14.54
N LEU A 609 10.93 -22.14 14.60
CA LEU A 609 10.70 -23.59 14.68
C LEU A 609 11.24 -24.35 13.45
N VAL A 610 11.07 -23.78 12.25
CA VAL A 610 11.60 -24.38 11.02
C VAL A 610 13.13 -24.40 11.04
N VAL A 611 13.77 -23.28 11.36
CA VAL A 611 15.23 -23.17 11.39
C VAL A 611 15.83 -24.06 12.49
N GLU A 612 15.25 -24.08 13.68
CA GLU A 612 15.70 -24.94 14.80
C GLU A 612 15.55 -26.43 14.50
N SER A 613 14.62 -26.83 13.62
CA SER A 613 14.52 -28.20 13.13
C SER A 613 15.64 -28.60 12.16
N GLY A 614 16.44 -27.63 11.69
CA GLY A 614 17.50 -27.82 10.70
C GLY A 614 16.99 -27.85 9.26
N ARG A 615 15.77 -27.39 9.01
CA ARG A 615 15.15 -27.36 7.67
C ARG A 615 15.34 -25.99 7.00
N PRO A 616 15.42 -25.94 5.66
CA PRO A 616 15.32 -24.68 4.93
C PRO A 616 13.99 -23.98 5.17
N LEU A 617 14.04 -22.67 5.36
CA LEU A 617 12.85 -21.82 5.50
C LEU A 617 12.61 -21.05 4.20
N ASP A 618 11.41 -21.17 3.66
CA ASP A 618 10.95 -20.38 2.53
C ASP A 618 9.70 -19.57 2.93
N VAL A 619 9.33 -18.56 2.13
CA VAL A 619 8.06 -17.84 2.28
C VAL A 619 7.35 -17.81 0.93
N TRP A 620 6.11 -18.29 0.92
CA TRP A 620 5.26 -18.19 -0.27
C TRP A 620 4.37 -16.96 -0.14
N GLY A 621 4.82 -15.85 -0.70
CA GLY A 621 4.28 -14.51 -0.49
C GLY A 621 3.02 -14.16 -1.27
N TRP A 622 2.20 -15.14 -1.63
CA TRP A 622 0.98 -14.96 -2.43
C TRP A 622 0.07 -13.87 -1.84
N TYR A 623 -0.53 -13.02 -2.68
CA TYR A 623 -1.32 -11.84 -2.29
C TYR A 623 -0.53 -10.70 -1.62
N ILE A 624 0.73 -10.51 -2.01
CA ILE A 624 1.56 -9.36 -1.64
C ILE A 624 1.75 -8.40 -2.80
N SER A 625 2.04 -8.89 -4.01
CA SER A 625 2.37 -8.05 -5.16
C SER A 625 1.30 -8.01 -6.24
N ASP A 626 0.35 -8.94 -6.26
CA ASP A 626 -0.77 -8.93 -7.19
C ASP A 626 -1.98 -9.67 -6.59
N HIS A 627 -3.14 -9.56 -7.23
CA HIS A 627 -4.37 -10.21 -6.77
C HIS A 627 -4.94 -11.14 -7.86
N GLU A 628 -4.81 -12.45 -7.65
CA GLU A 628 -5.23 -13.51 -8.58
C GLU A 628 -6.70 -13.42 -9.01
N MET A 629 -7.63 -13.37 -8.04
CA MET A 629 -9.07 -13.57 -8.31
C MET A 629 -9.86 -12.30 -8.64
N ARG A 630 -9.21 -11.13 -8.68
CA ARG A 630 -9.88 -9.88 -9.02
C ARG A 630 -9.29 -9.44 -10.34
N ASN A 631 -10.11 -9.46 -11.39
CA ASN A 631 -9.79 -8.86 -12.69
C ASN A 631 -9.55 -7.36 -12.48
N ASN A 632 -8.37 -6.95 -12.02
CA ASN A 632 -8.08 -5.58 -11.63
C ASN A 632 -6.59 -5.28 -11.78
N MET A 633 -6.27 -4.05 -12.22
CA MET A 633 -4.93 -3.49 -12.08
C MET A 633 -4.68 -3.13 -10.61
N ALA A 634 -4.24 -4.11 -9.81
CA ALA A 634 -3.91 -3.91 -8.40
C ALA A 634 -2.51 -3.31 -8.26
N PHE A 635 -2.42 -2.08 -7.77
CA PHE A 635 -1.15 -1.44 -7.39
C PHE A 635 -1.00 -1.50 -5.87
N ASN A 636 0.14 -2.01 -5.39
CA ASN A 636 0.32 -2.36 -3.98
C ASN A 636 1.69 -1.96 -3.41
N MET A 637 2.38 -1.00 -4.05
CA MET A 637 3.73 -0.59 -3.70
C MET A 637 3.90 -0.18 -2.23
N LYS A 638 2.96 0.56 -1.65
CA LYS A 638 2.95 1.00 -0.24
C LYS A 638 2.84 -0.17 0.74
N ASN A 639 2.02 -1.17 0.43
CA ASN A 639 1.90 -2.36 1.27
C ASN A 639 3.13 -3.26 1.18
N ILE A 640 3.70 -3.39 -0.03
CA ILE A 640 5.00 -4.05 -0.24
C ILE A 640 6.07 -3.33 0.60
N ASP A 641 6.17 -2.00 0.51
CA ASP A 641 7.13 -1.19 1.27
C ASP A 641 6.97 -1.38 2.78
N MET A 642 5.75 -1.25 3.29
CA MET A 642 5.42 -1.45 4.70
C MET A 642 5.85 -2.84 5.18
N TYR A 643 5.53 -3.89 4.43
CA TYR A 643 5.84 -5.26 4.81
C TYR A 643 7.35 -5.51 4.85
N PHE A 644 8.07 -5.23 3.76
CA PHE A 644 9.51 -5.53 3.72
C PHE A 644 10.30 -4.67 4.71
N ARG A 645 9.95 -3.38 4.88
CA ARG A 645 10.60 -2.53 5.91
C ARG A 645 10.45 -3.09 7.32
N ALA A 646 9.35 -3.78 7.60
CA ALA A 646 9.05 -4.37 8.90
C ALA A 646 9.77 -5.71 9.14
N LEU A 647 10.39 -6.31 8.11
CA LEU A 647 11.16 -7.54 8.30
C LEU A 647 12.34 -7.30 9.25
N PRO A 648 12.56 -8.20 10.22
CA PRO A 648 13.71 -8.12 11.10
C PRO A 648 14.98 -8.60 10.37
N PRO A 649 16.19 -8.15 10.75
CA PRO A 649 17.43 -8.49 10.05
C PRO A 649 17.67 -9.99 9.87
N GLU A 650 17.33 -10.80 10.87
CA GLU A 650 17.46 -12.26 10.86
C GLU A 650 16.62 -12.93 9.76
N ALA A 651 15.53 -12.30 9.30
CA ALA A 651 14.73 -12.83 8.19
C ALA A 651 15.57 -12.96 6.91
N GLY A 652 16.49 -12.04 6.67
CA GLY A 652 17.39 -12.10 5.51
C GLY A 652 18.33 -13.29 5.56
N GLU A 653 18.76 -13.70 6.76
CA GLU A 653 19.64 -14.85 6.99
C GLU A 653 18.88 -16.18 6.99
N GLN A 654 17.64 -16.19 7.48
CA GLN A 654 16.85 -17.41 7.63
C GLN A 654 16.12 -17.81 6.35
N ILE A 655 15.60 -16.85 5.57
CA ILE A 655 14.81 -17.13 4.37
C ILE A 655 15.75 -17.54 3.23
N ARG A 656 15.59 -18.78 2.76
CA ARG A 656 16.24 -19.28 1.55
C ARG A 656 15.54 -18.71 0.31
N TYR A 657 14.24 -18.97 0.13
CA TYR A 657 13.42 -18.42 -0.96
C TYR A 657 12.25 -17.57 -0.47
N TYR A 658 12.08 -16.40 -1.07
CA TYR A 658 10.87 -15.60 -0.98
C TYR A 658 10.21 -15.54 -2.36
N ASN A 659 8.94 -15.94 -2.43
CA ASN A 659 8.15 -15.85 -3.64
C ASN A 659 7.16 -14.69 -3.58
N ALA A 660 7.02 -13.95 -4.68
CA ALA A 660 6.02 -12.91 -4.87
C ALA A 660 5.35 -13.07 -6.23
N GLU A 661 4.05 -12.80 -6.34
CA GLU A 661 3.23 -13.14 -7.50
C GLU A 661 2.97 -11.97 -8.45
N ILE A 662 2.85 -12.29 -9.74
CA ILE A 662 2.22 -11.46 -10.76
C ILE A 662 1.28 -12.36 -11.53
N ASN A 663 -0.01 -12.02 -11.54
CA ASN A 663 -1.06 -12.80 -12.19
C ASN A 663 -1.51 -12.17 -13.51
N PHE A 664 -1.32 -10.86 -13.68
CA PHE A 664 -1.68 -10.13 -14.89
C PHE A 664 -0.43 -9.63 -15.60
N HIS A 665 -0.13 -10.21 -16.76
CA HIS A 665 1.13 -9.98 -17.47
C HIS A 665 1.01 -8.91 -18.55
N GLY A 666 2.10 -8.17 -18.81
CA GLY A 666 2.13 -7.16 -19.87
C GLY A 666 1.32 -5.90 -19.57
N TRP A 667 1.11 -5.61 -18.28
CA TRP A 667 0.25 -4.55 -17.74
C TRP A 667 1.02 -3.66 -16.75
N PRO A 668 0.53 -2.43 -16.44
CA PRO A 668 1.29 -1.45 -15.68
C PRO A 668 1.58 -1.81 -14.21
N GLN A 669 0.82 -2.71 -13.57
CA GLN A 669 1.12 -3.16 -12.20
C GLN A 669 2.42 -3.97 -12.07
N ILE A 670 3.12 -4.20 -13.19
CA ILE A 670 4.49 -4.73 -13.20
C ILE A 670 5.47 -3.92 -12.32
N ILE A 671 5.15 -2.66 -12.00
CA ILE A 671 5.89 -1.87 -10.99
C ILE A 671 5.90 -2.55 -9.61
N ASN A 672 4.85 -3.29 -9.23
CA ASN A 672 4.82 -4.04 -7.97
C ASN A 672 5.94 -5.09 -7.93
N ALA A 673 6.19 -5.77 -9.05
CA ALA A 673 7.28 -6.74 -9.16
C ALA A 673 8.65 -6.06 -9.03
N TYR A 674 8.83 -4.89 -9.66
CA TYR A 674 10.06 -4.13 -9.52
C TYR A 674 10.29 -3.71 -8.06
N VAL A 675 9.30 -3.07 -7.41
CA VAL A 675 9.41 -2.67 -6.00
C VAL A 675 9.68 -3.88 -5.11
N THR A 676 8.98 -4.99 -5.31
CA THR A 676 9.18 -6.22 -4.53
C THR A 676 10.59 -6.77 -4.69
N ALA A 677 11.12 -6.85 -5.92
CA ALA A 677 12.49 -7.30 -6.16
C ALA A 677 13.50 -6.40 -5.44
N GLN A 678 13.37 -5.08 -5.60
CA GLN A 678 14.26 -4.12 -4.97
C GLN A 678 14.19 -4.18 -3.43
N LYS A 679 13.01 -4.46 -2.86
CA LYS A 679 12.86 -4.68 -1.41
C LYS A 679 13.47 -5.97 -0.90
N MET A 680 13.53 -7.01 -1.73
CA MET A 680 14.27 -8.23 -1.39
C MET A 680 15.80 -8.07 -1.50
N TRP A 681 16.26 -7.03 -2.21
CA TRP A 681 17.67 -6.62 -2.19
C TRP A 681 17.99 -5.78 -0.95
N ASP A 682 17.22 -4.71 -0.74
CA ASP A 682 17.35 -3.83 0.42
C ASP A 682 15.96 -3.42 0.94
N PRO A 683 15.50 -4.01 2.06
CA PRO A 683 14.22 -3.69 2.65
C PRO A 683 14.09 -2.22 3.07
N LYS A 684 15.20 -1.50 3.30
CA LYS A 684 15.22 -0.13 3.82
C LYS A 684 15.24 0.94 2.73
N ARG A 685 15.51 0.57 1.47
CA ARG A 685 15.49 1.49 0.30
C ARG A 685 14.19 2.31 0.23
N SER A 686 14.26 3.60 -0.08
CA SER A 686 13.07 4.48 -0.19
C SER A 686 12.10 3.99 -1.26
N LEU A 687 10.79 4.04 -0.97
CA LEU A 687 9.78 3.71 -1.97
C LEU A 687 9.77 4.76 -3.09
N GLU A 688 9.85 6.03 -2.72
CA GLU A 688 9.86 7.16 -3.63
C GLU A 688 11.06 7.10 -4.60
N GLU A 689 12.23 6.70 -4.10
CA GLU A 689 13.41 6.47 -4.94
C GLU A 689 13.19 5.34 -5.95
N MET A 690 12.56 4.23 -5.54
CA MET A 690 12.27 3.09 -6.41
C MET A 690 11.22 3.45 -7.47
N GLU A 691 10.16 4.16 -7.10
CA GLU A 691 9.13 4.62 -8.04
C GLU A 691 9.71 5.56 -9.10
N LEU A 692 10.52 6.53 -8.66
CA LEU A 692 11.18 7.46 -9.58
C LEU A 692 12.19 6.76 -10.49
N GLU A 693 12.97 5.81 -9.96
CA GLU A 693 13.90 5.03 -10.76
C GLU A 693 13.16 4.19 -11.81
N PHE A 694 12.11 3.46 -11.41
CA PHE A 694 11.29 2.69 -12.33
C PHE A 694 10.69 3.57 -13.43
N CYS A 695 10.11 4.71 -13.06
CA CYS A 695 9.50 5.62 -14.03
C CYS A 695 10.54 6.24 -14.97
N THR A 696 11.72 6.59 -14.45
CA THR A 696 12.83 7.11 -15.27
C THR A 696 13.32 6.06 -16.27
N ALA A 697 13.51 4.82 -15.82
CA ALA A 697 13.94 3.70 -16.65
C ALA A 697 12.88 3.29 -17.70
N THR A 698 11.60 3.48 -17.39
CA THR A 698 10.48 3.04 -18.23
C THR A 698 10.01 4.11 -19.22
N PHE A 699 9.85 5.35 -18.75
CA PHE A 699 9.21 6.45 -19.48
C PHE A 699 10.18 7.60 -19.81
N GLY A 700 11.42 7.54 -19.31
CA GLY A 700 12.43 8.59 -19.49
C GLY A 700 12.36 9.65 -18.38
N PRO A 701 13.44 10.40 -18.16
CA PRO A 701 13.55 11.36 -17.07
C PRO A 701 12.54 12.50 -17.19
N GLU A 702 12.19 12.94 -18.41
CA GLU A 702 11.22 14.02 -18.64
C GLU A 702 9.79 13.66 -18.22
N ASN A 703 9.45 12.37 -18.24
CA ASN A 703 8.11 11.87 -17.92
C ASN A 703 8.03 11.26 -16.51
N ALA A 704 9.16 11.07 -15.82
CA ALA A 704 9.25 10.23 -14.64
C ALA A 704 8.35 10.73 -13.50
N GLU A 705 8.43 12.01 -13.13
CA GLU A 705 7.64 12.59 -12.05
C GLU A 705 6.13 12.54 -12.33
N ALA A 706 5.73 12.84 -13.57
CA ALA A 706 4.33 12.76 -13.98
C ALA A 706 3.80 11.33 -13.84
N MET A 707 4.59 10.33 -14.23
CA MET A 707 4.21 8.93 -14.09
C MET A 707 4.21 8.45 -12.64
N VAL A 708 5.13 8.91 -11.80
CA VAL A 708 5.10 8.66 -10.34
C VAL A 708 3.81 9.21 -9.72
N ALA A 709 3.42 10.42 -10.08
CA ALA A 709 2.17 11.03 -9.60
C ALA A 709 0.94 10.20 -10.05
N VAL A 710 0.96 9.68 -11.28
CA VAL A 710 -0.10 8.79 -11.78
C VAL A 710 -0.15 7.49 -10.99
N TYR A 711 0.97 6.79 -10.79
CA TYR A 711 1.00 5.55 -9.99
C TYR A 711 0.48 5.79 -8.57
N ASN A 712 0.91 6.88 -7.93
CA ASN A 712 0.45 7.24 -6.59
C ASN A 712 -1.06 7.55 -6.53
N ALA A 713 -1.61 8.17 -7.56
CA ALA A 713 -3.04 8.48 -7.65
C ALA A 713 -3.92 7.23 -7.92
N VAL A 714 -3.39 6.22 -8.62
CA VAL A 714 -4.14 4.99 -8.96
C VAL A 714 -3.95 3.85 -7.96
N GLU A 715 -3.07 4.02 -6.97
CA GLU A 715 -2.75 3.01 -5.98
C GLU A 715 -3.83 2.90 -4.89
N GLY A 716 -4.52 1.76 -4.85
CA GLY A 716 -5.64 1.51 -3.93
C GLY A 716 -5.37 0.43 -2.87
N GLY A 717 -4.24 -0.27 -2.96
CA GLY A 717 -3.94 -1.41 -2.10
C GLY A 717 -4.73 -2.67 -2.46
N TYR A 718 -4.69 -3.65 -1.55
CA TYR A 718 -5.14 -5.03 -1.79
C TYR A 718 -6.66 -5.18 -2.00
N ASP A 719 -7.48 -4.43 -1.25
CA ASP A 719 -8.92 -4.66 -1.18
C ASP A 719 -9.77 -3.68 -1.99
N ALA A 720 -9.17 -2.62 -2.54
CA ALA A 720 -9.92 -1.54 -3.17
C ALA A 720 -9.79 -1.58 -4.70
N MET A 721 -10.92 -1.82 -5.39
CA MET A 721 -10.97 -1.67 -6.85
C MET A 721 -10.73 -0.22 -7.29
N ILE A 722 -11.02 0.75 -6.43
CA ILE A 722 -10.72 2.18 -6.59
C ILE A 722 -10.03 2.67 -5.30
N PRO A 723 -8.96 3.46 -5.37
CA PRO A 723 -8.39 4.08 -4.18
C PRO A 723 -9.41 5.01 -3.51
N HIS A 724 -9.61 4.85 -2.21
CA HIS A 724 -10.47 5.72 -1.40
C HIS A 724 -9.67 6.34 -0.25
N PRO A 725 -8.77 7.30 -0.52
CA PRO A 725 -8.12 8.07 0.54
C PRO A 725 -9.15 8.84 1.39
N ALA A 726 -8.73 9.35 2.55
CA ALA A 726 -9.63 9.99 3.51
C ALA A 726 -10.34 11.25 2.95
N ASP A 727 -9.76 11.90 1.95
CA ASP A 727 -10.26 13.06 1.22
C ASP A 727 -10.92 12.69 -0.12
N PHE A 728 -11.14 11.40 -0.41
CA PHE A 728 -11.88 10.96 -1.60
C PHE A 728 -13.29 11.56 -1.63
N GLY A 729 -13.74 11.99 -2.81
CA GLY A 729 -15.03 12.66 -2.96
C GLY A 729 -15.05 14.11 -2.48
N THR A 730 -13.89 14.75 -2.32
CA THR A 730 -13.77 16.19 -2.04
C THR A 730 -13.31 16.96 -3.28
N ALA A 731 -13.67 18.25 -3.35
CA ALA A 731 -13.25 19.14 -4.43
C ALA A 731 -11.72 19.23 -4.56
N ASP A 732 -11.00 19.29 -3.43
CA ASP A 732 -9.54 19.39 -3.40
C ASP A 732 -8.88 18.14 -3.98
N TYR A 733 -9.35 16.96 -3.60
CA TYR A 733 -8.88 15.68 -4.15
C TYR A 733 -9.20 15.56 -5.65
N ASN A 734 -10.40 15.95 -6.06
CA ASN A 734 -10.79 15.96 -7.47
C ASN A 734 -9.93 16.92 -8.30
N GLN A 735 -9.62 18.10 -7.77
CA GLN A 735 -8.72 19.04 -8.41
C GLN A 735 -7.30 18.47 -8.53
N HIS A 736 -6.79 17.82 -7.48
CA HIS A 736 -5.50 17.12 -7.52
C HIS A 736 -5.48 16.05 -8.63
N LEU A 737 -6.50 15.20 -8.73
CA LEU A 737 -6.60 14.19 -9.78
C LEU A 737 -6.66 14.81 -11.19
N ARG A 738 -7.34 15.95 -11.37
CA ARG A 738 -7.35 16.68 -12.64
C ARG A 738 -5.96 17.19 -13.02
N ASP A 739 -5.19 17.68 -12.05
CA ASP A 739 -3.83 18.16 -12.28
C ASP A 739 -2.88 17.01 -12.63
N VAL A 740 -2.98 15.87 -11.94
CA VAL A 740 -2.25 14.64 -12.29
C VAL A 740 -2.62 14.18 -13.70
N LEU A 741 -3.91 14.13 -14.03
CA LEU A 741 -4.38 13.73 -15.35
C LEU A 741 -3.90 14.66 -16.46
N LYS A 742 -3.89 15.98 -16.22
CA LYS A 742 -3.37 16.98 -17.14
C LYS A 742 -1.87 16.79 -17.41
N ASN A 743 -1.10 16.42 -16.41
CA ASN A 743 0.33 16.13 -16.58
C ASN A 743 0.56 14.78 -17.27
N ALA A 744 -0.22 13.76 -16.93
CA ALA A 744 -0.18 12.46 -17.60
C ALA A 744 -0.46 12.57 -19.11
N GLN A 745 -1.38 13.46 -19.51
CA GLN A 745 -1.69 13.71 -20.93
C GLN A 745 -0.57 14.39 -21.72
N LYS A 746 0.42 14.97 -21.03
CA LYS A 746 1.61 15.55 -21.67
C LYS A 746 2.73 14.53 -21.85
N VAL A 747 2.61 13.35 -21.24
CA VAL A 747 3.60 12.28 -21.37
C VAL A 747 3.69 11.89 -22.83
N HIS A 748 4.86 12.12 -23.40
CA HIS A 748 5.16 11.79 -24.79
C HIS A 748 6.36 10.87 -24.84
N LEU A 749 6.20 9.75 -25.53
CA LEU A 749 7.27 8.80 -25.81
C LEU A 749 7.52 8.85 -27.30
N ALA A 750 8.79 8.92 -27.70
CA ALA A 750 9.15 8.81 -29.11
C ALA A 750 8.70 7.46 -29.70
N ASP A 751 8.35 7.42 -30.98
CA ASP A 751 7.91 6.19 -31.65
C ASP A 751 8.94 5.05 -31.57
N ASP A 752 10.23 5.40 -31.53
CA ASP A 752 11.35 4.47 -31.40
C ASP A 752 11.83 4.29 -29.95
N TRP A 753 11.09 4.82 -28.97
CA TRP A 753 11.46 4.79 -27.55
C TRP A 753 11.76 3.36 -27.08
N LYS A 754 12.90 3.22 -26.39
CA LYS A 754 13.37 1.95 -25.80
C LYS A 754 13.48 2.11 -24.27
N PRO A 755 12.50 1.63 -23.49
CA PRO A 755 12.63 1.58 -22.04
C PRO A 755 13.85 0.75 -21.66
N ASN A 756 14.49 1.02 -20.52
CA ASN A 756 15.68 0.29 -20.09
C ASN A 756 15.39 -1.19 -19.78
N PHE A 757 14.14 -1.51 -19.45
CA PHE A 757 13.66 -2.86 -19.21
C PHE A 757 13.02 -3.48 -20.46
N ASN A 758 13.16 -4.80 -20.61
CA ASN A 758 12.63 -5.58 -21.72
C ASN A 758 11.15 -5.96 -21.47
N PHE A 759 10.29 -4.94 -21.46
CA PHE A 759 8.85 -5.16 -21.30
C PHE A 759 8.27 -6.03 -22.41
N ALA A 760 7.27 -6.83 -22.02
CA ALA A 760 6.59 -7.75 -22.92
C ALA A 760 5.71 -7.02 -23.96
N ASP A 761 5.28 -5.80 -23.63
CA ASP A 761 4.41 -4.95 -24.43
C ASP A 761 4.98 -3.52 -24.49
N PRO A 762 4.64 -2.72 -25.52
CA PRO A 762 5.07 -1.33 -25.60
C PRO A 762 4.61 -0.51 -24.39
N VAL A 763 5.51 0.29 -23.81
CA VAL A 763 5.21 1.10 -22.61
C VAL A 763 4.17 2.20 -22.86
N SER A 764 3.87 2.56 -24.11
CA SER A 764 2.75 3.45 -24.45
C SER A 764 1.41 2.85 -24.02
N LYS A 765 1.25 1.52 -24.14
CA LYS A 765 0.08 0.80 -23.62
C LYS A 765 -0.10 1.03 -22.12
N TYR A 766 1.00 1.11 -21.37
CA TYR A 766 0.95 1.29 -19.91
C TYR A 766 0.44 2.69 -19.57
N VAL A 767 0.92 3.71 -20.29
CA VAL A 767 0.44 5.09 -20.15
C VAL A 767 -1.06 5.15 -20.42
N ASP A 768 -1.53 4.54 -21.52
CA ASP A 768 -2.94 4.53 -21.90
C ASP A 768 -3.83 3.87 -20.82
N MET A 769 -3.41 2.71 -20.30
CA MET A 769 -4.11 1.99 -19.24
C MET A 769 -4.15 2.78 -17.91
N LEU A 770 -3.04 3.41 -17.54
CA LEU A 770 -2.95 4.22 -16.32
C LEU A 770 -3.80 5.50 -16.41
N VAL A 771 -3.78 6.19 -17.56
CA VAL A 771 -4.61 7.37 -17.82
C VAL A 771 -6.09 7.00 -17.83
N ALA A 772 -6.46 5.87 -18.43
CA ALA A 772 -7.82 5.33 -18.42
C ALA A 772 -8.30 5.10 -16.97
N ARG A 773 -7.47 4.44 -16.16
CA ARG A 773 -7.79 4.21 -14.74
C ARG A 773 -7.89 5.48 -13.92
N LEU A 774 -7.00 6.45 -14.14
CA LEU A 774 -7.05 7.73 -13.44
C LEU A 774 -8.34 8.50 -13.77
N ARG A 775 -8.78 8.50 -15.03
CA ARG A 775 -10.06 9.11 -15.43
C ARG A 775 -11.25 8.47 -14.73
N LEU A 776 -11.21 7.15 -14.57
CA LEU A 776 -12.24 6.42 -13.84
C LEU A 776 -12.30 6.84 -12.37
N ILE A 777 -11.15 6.84 -11.67
CA ILE A 777 -11.06 7.23 -10.26
C ILE A 777 -11.60 8.65 -10.07
N LEU A 778 -11.20 9.58 -10.94
CA LEU A 778 -11.72 10.94 -10.94
C LEU A 778 -13.24 10.98 -11.14
N ALA A 779 -13.79 10.23 -12.10
CA ALA A 779 -15.23 10.23 -12.35
C ALA A 779 -16.03 9.70 -11.14
N VAL A 780 -15.54 8.66 -10.47
CA VAL A 780 -16.19 8.10 -9.27
C VAL A 780 -16.06 9.06 -8.08
N SER A 781 -14.91 9.71 -7.92
CA SER A 781 -14.71 10.72 -6.88
C SER A 781 -15.56 11.99 -7.11
N ASP A 782 -15.66 12.47 -8.34
CA ASP A 782 -16.56 13.57 -8.74
C ASP A 782 -18.04 13.23 -8.43
N ALA A 783 -18.46 12.00 -8.73
CA ALA A 783 -19.81 11.53 -8.41
C ALA A 783 -20.04 11.47 -6.91
N THR A 784 -19.05 11.02 -6.14
CA THR A 784 -19.10 10.98 -4.68
C THR A 784 -19.23 12.38 -4.08
N GLU A 785 -18.48 13.36 -4.60
CA GLU A 785 -18.60 14.77 -4.21
C GLU A 785 -20.02 15.29 -4.45
N GLN A 786 -20.59 15.03 -5.62
CA GLN A 786 -21.95 15.46 -5.97
C GLN A 786 -23.02 14.80 -5.08
N VAL A 787 -22.89 13.50 -4.80
CA VAL A 787 -23.79 12.78 -3.89
C VAL A 787 -23.68 13.35 -2.47
N ASN A 788 -22.47 13.61 -1.99
CA ASN A 788 -22.25 14.22 -0.67
C ASN A 788 -22.82 15.64 -0.59
N ALA A 789 -22.65 16.46 -1.63
CA ALA A 789 -23.21 17.79 -1.71
C ALA A 789 -24.76 17.77 -1.75
N ALA A 790 -25.34 16.83 -2.49
CA ALA A 790 -26.79 16.62 -2.50
C ALA A 790 -27.30 16.18 -1.12
N ARG A 791 -26.63 15.23 -0.46
CA ARG A 791 -26.94 14.79 0.91
C ARG A 791 -26.80 15.93 1.92
N ALA A 792 -25.76 16.76 1.84
CA ALA A 792 -25.58 17.93 2.71
C ALA A 792 -26.66 19.01 2.50
N GLY A 793 -27.10 19.21 1.25
CA GLY A 793 -28.27 20.05 0.95
C GLY A 793 -29.57 19.52 1.58
N MET A 794 -29.63 18.21 1.85
CA MET A 794 -30.74 17.54 2.52
C MET A 794 -30.58 17.45 4.04
N GLU A 795 -29.41 17.78 4.63
CA GLU A 795 -29.19 17.68 6.08
C GLU A 795 -30.05 18.65 6.91
N GLY A 796 -30.69 19.64 6.28
CA GLY A 796 -31.81 20.38 6.89
C GLY A 796 -33.02 19.50 7.25
N ASP A 797 -33.07 18.27 6.74
CA ASP A 797 -34.19 17.32 6.82
C ASP A 797 -33.72 15.87 7.16
N ALA A 798 -32.50 15.69 7.68
CA ALA A 798 -31.83 14.38 7.89
C ALA A 798 -32.64 13.34 8.71
N THR A 799 -33.60 13.79 9.52
CA THR A 799 -34.53 12.91 10.23
C THR A 799 -35.55 12.21 9.32
N ARG A 800 -35.83 12.72 8.11
CA ARG A 800 -36.80 12.15 7.18
C ARG A 800 -36.27 10.96 6.38
N ASN A 801 -34.97 10.90 6.09
CA ASN A 801 -34.42 10.00 5.08
C ASN A 801 -33.92 8.63 5.61
N HIS A 802 -33.96 8.37 6.91
CA HIS A 802 -33.44 7.13 7.52
C HIS A 802 -34.50 6.19 8.10
N ALA A 803 -35.75 6.60 8.20
CA ALA A 803 -36.82 5.75 8.70
C ALA A 803 -37.46 4.97 7.55
N LYS A 804 -37.08 3.70 7.38
CA LYS A 804 -37.78 2.78 6.46
C LYS A 804 -39.06 2.21 7.07
N ALA A 805 -39.22 2.31 8.39
CA ALA A 805 -40.44 1.99 9.12
C ALA A 805 -40.53 2.71 10.48
N LEU A 806 -41.75 3.00 10.93
CA LEU A 806 -42.10 3.29 12.32
C LEU A 806 -42.28 1.96 13.09
N VAL A 807 -41.96 1.94 14.38
CA VAL A 807 -42.14 0.75 15.24
C VAL A 807 -43.59 0.68 15.72
N PHE A 808 -44.42 -0.10 15.03
CA PHE A 808 -45.85 -0.26 15.32
C PHE A 808 -46.27 -1.75 15.30
N GLN A 809 -47.44 -2.05 15.86
CA GLN A 809 -48.04 -3.38 15.94
C GLN A 809 -49.54 -3.33 15.68
N GLY A 810 -50.07 -4.27 14.90
CA GLY A 810 -51.51 -4.53 14.77
C GLY A 810 -51.88 -5.86 15.42
N LEU A 811 -52.96 -5.90 16.20
CA LEU A 811 -53.45 -7.08 16.92
C LEU A 811 -54.90 -7.42 16.55
N ASP A 812 -55.19 -8.71 16.30
CA ASP A 812 -56.56 -9.21 16.13
C ASP A 812 -57.34 -9.27 17.44
N ALA A 813 -58.62 -9.66 17.37
CA ALA A 813 -59.51 -9.74 18.54
C ALA A 813 -59.04 -10.75 19.61
N ASN A 814 -58.14 -11.67 19.27
CA ASN A 814 -57.54 -12.65 20.19
C ASN A 814 -56.19 -12.17 20.73
N GLY A 815 -55.76 -10.94 20.41
CA GLY A 815 -54.45 -10.40 20.77
C GLY A 815 -53.29 -10.98 19.94
N SER A 816 -53.57 -11.70 18.85
CA SER A 816 -52.51 -12.20 17.97
C SER A 816 -52.05 -11.11 17.00
N GLN A 817 -50.74 -11.01 16.78
CA GLN A 817 -50.17 -10.05 15.85
C GLN A 817 -50.64 -10.32 14.41
N VAL A 818 -51.05 -9.27 13.71
CA VAL A 818 -51.39 -9.29 12.27
C VAL A 818 -50.36 -8.54 11.42
N VAL A 819 -49.62 -7.61 12.03
CA VAL A 819 -48.48 -6.88 11.47
C VAL A 819 -47.60 -6.38 12.62
N SER A 820 -46.28 -6.39 12.46
CA SER A 820 -45.35 -5.85 13.45
C SER A 820 -44.06 -5.41 12.78
N THR A 821 -43.51 -4.28 13.22
CA THR A 821 -42.13 -3.87 12.92
C THR A 821 -41.18 -4.46 13.97
N PRO A 822 -39.93 -4.83 13.61
CA PRO A 822 -38.89 -5.12 14.59
C PRO A 822 -38.65 -3.94 15.54
N LEU A 823 -38.32 -4.22 16.80
CA LEU A 823 -37.94 -3.19 17.76
C LEU A 823 -36.62 -2.52 17.35
N SER A 824 -36.45 -1.25 17.69
CA SER A 824 -35.26 -0.45 17.38
C SER A 824 -34.91 0.46 18.55
N SER A 825 -33.66 0.88 18.65
CA SER A 825 -33.22 1.91 19.62
C SER A 825 -33.20 3.32 19.04
N LYS A 826 -33.52 3.49 17.76
CA LYS A 826 -33.53 4.80 17.08
C LYS A 826 -34.91 5.44 17.18
N THR A 827 -34.96 6.74 17.46
CA THR A 827 -36.21 7.51 17.58
C THR A 827 -36.18 8.76 16.71
N LEU A 828 -37.34 9.16 16.17
CA LEU A 828 -37.55 10.43 15.47
C LEU A 828 -38.48 11.35 16.27
N LYS A 829 -38.08 12.61 16.46
CA LYS A 829 -38.89 13.59 17.21
C LYS A 829 -40.06 14.11 16.37
N LEU A 830 -41.28 13.97 16.87
CA LEU A 830 -42.48 14.58 16.27
C LEU A 830 -42.54 16.06 16.66
N LYS A 831 -42.40 16.96 15.68
CA LYS A 831 -42.38 18.41 15.90
C LYS A 831 -43.81 18.99 15.93
N PRO A 832 -44.09 20.02 16.76
CA PRO A 832 -45.37 20.73 16.71
C PRO A 832 -45.68 21.24 15.30
N GLY A 833 -46.92 21.06 14.85
CA GLY A 833 -47.37 21.45 13.50
C GLY A 833 -47.05 20.45 12.38
N HIS A 834 -46.35 19.35 12.68
CA HIS A 834 -45.99 18.32 11.70
C HIS A 834 -46.68 16.97 11.98
N THR A 835 -46.79 16.12 10.95
CA THR A 835 -47.25 14.73 11.08
C THR A 835 -46.17 13.73 10.69
N MET A 836 -46.24 12.54 11.28
CA MET A 836 -45.47 11.35 10.87
C MET A 836 -46.44 10.21 10.67
N GLY A 837 -46.24 9.34 9.69
CA GLY A 837 -47.11 8.20 9.51
C GLY A 837 -46.48 7.08 8.70
N GLN A 838 -47.20 5.97 8.58
CA GLN A 838 -46.76 4.84 7.78
C GLN A 838 -47.96 4.09 7.17
N THR A 839 -47.82 3.68 5.92
CA THR A 839 -48.73 2.70 5.30
C THR A 839 -48.37 1.27 5.69
N PHE A 840 -49.38 0.44 5.84
CA PHE A 840 -49.22 -0.99 6.07
C PHE A 840 -50.40 -1.78 5.52
N HIS A 841 -50.18 -3.06 5.23
CA HIS A 841 -51.19 -3.97 4.72
C HIS A 841 -51.44 -5.12 5.70
N VAL A 842 -52.70 -5.46 5.93
CA VAL A 842 -53.10 -6.59 6.78
C VAL A 842 -54.04 -7.51 6.03
N ILE A 843 -53.76 -8.82 6.09
CA ILE A 843 -54.52 -9.83 5.33
C ILE A 843 -55.80 -10.32 6.04
N ARG A 844 -56.06 -9.83 7.26
CA ARG A 844 -57.24 -10.17 8.05
C ARG A 844 -57.61 -9.01 8.98
N ASP A 845 -58.87 -8.97 9.38
CA ASP A 845 -59.40 -7.96 10.30
C ASP A 845 -58.60 -7.90 11.61
N PHE A 846 -58.47 -6.69 12.16
CA PHE A 846 -57.77 -6.44 13.42
C PHE A 846 -58.59 -5.54 14.36
N SER A 847 -58.24 -5.52 15.63
CA SER A 847 -59.00 -4.80 16.67
C SER A 847 -58.23 -3.64 17.29
N LYS A 848 -56.90 -3.67 17.23
CA LYS A 848 -56.04 -2.64 17.79
C LYS A 848 -54.81 -2.41 16.93
N VAL A 849 -54.37 -1.17 16.80
CA VAL A 849 -53.06 -0.80 16.24
C VAL A 849 -52.36 0.15 17.20
N GLY A 850 -51.10 -0.13 17.49
CA GLY A 850 -50.33 0.67 18.44
C GLY A 850 -48.96 1.02 17.92
N ILE A 851 -48.38 2.05 18.51
CA ILE A 851 -47.05 2.54 18.16
C ILE A 851 -46.23 2.77 19.42
N GLN A 852 -44.93 2.49 19.33
CA GLN A 852 -44.00 2.72 20.43
C GLN A 852 -43.44 4.14 20.37
N VAL A 853 -43.52 4.86 21.50
CA VAL A 853 -43.05 6.24 21.60
C VAL A 853 -42.00 6.42 22.69
N GLY A 854 -41.06 7.35 22.48
CA GLY A 854 -40.07 7.80 23.45
C GLY A 854 -40.38 9.23 23.89
N THR A 855 -40.44 9.45 25.19
CA THR A 855 -40.72 10.76 25.80
C THR A 855 -39.53 11.31 26.57
N TRP A 856 -38.44 10.56 26.70
CA TRP A 856 -37.20 10.96 27.38
C TRP A 856 -37.46 11.40 28.82
N SER A 857 -38.24 10.59 29.54
CA SER A 857 -38.71 10.85 30.90
C SER A 857 -39.62 12.09 31.07
N ALA A 858 -40.10 12.73 29.99
CA ALA A 858 -41.09 13.80 30.09
C ALA A 858 -42.45 13.25 30.55
N THR A 859 -42.99 13.81 31.64
CA THR A 859 -44.24 13.32 32.26
C THR A 859 -45.50 13.93 31.67
N ASN A 860 -45.37 14.97 30.85
CA ASN A 860 -46.48 15.70 30.22
C ASN A 860 -46.54 15.53 28.69
N ALA A 861 -45.85 14.51 28.16
CA ALA A 861 -45.82 14.23 26.73
C ALA A 861 -47.15 13.63 26.24
N GLY A 862 -47.60 14.01 25.05
CA GLY A 862 -48.81 13.49 24.42
C GLY A 862 -48.82 13.68 22.91
N LEU A 863 -49.75 13.02 22.22
CA LEU A 863 -49.94 13.12 20.78
C LEU A 863 -51.35 12.67 20.37
N THR A 864 -51.75 12.95 19.14
CA THR A 864 -52.93 12.35 18.49
C THR A 864 -52.49 11.22 17.55
N LEU A 865 -53.05 10.02 17.74
CA LEU A 865 -52.87 8.88 16.85
C LEU A 865 -54.15 8.69 16.03
N SER A 866 -54.02 8.59 14.71
CA SER A 866 -55.14 8.45 13.78
C SER A 866 -54.88 7.32 12.80
N LEU A 867 -55.93 6.56 12.47
CA LEU A 867 -55.91 5.53 11.44
C LEU A 867 -56.82 5.94 10.28
N TYR A 868 -56.31 5.78 9.06
CA TYR A 868 -57.01 6.06 7.82
C TYR A 868 -56.99 4.84 6.90
N ASP A 869 -57.98 4.74 6.00
CA ASP A 869 -58.01 3.71 4.94
C ASP A 869 -56.86 3.88 3.92
N LYS A 870 -56.33 5.09 3.77
CA LYS A 870 -55.14 5.44 2.99
C LYS A 870 -54.66 6.84 3.36
N VAL A 871 -53.49 7.24 2.87
CA VAL A 871 -52.96 8.61 3.04
C VAL A 871 -53.96 9.64 2.47
N GLY A 872 -54.41 10.57 3.32
CA GLY A 872 -55.43 11.57 2.96
C GLY A 872 -56.83 11.00 2.70
N GLY A 873 -57.06 9.73 3.06
CA GLY A 873 -58.32 9.03 2.90
C GLY A 873 -59.32 9.24 4.04
N LYS A 874 -60.28 8.32 4.15
CA LYS A 874 -61.31 8.35 5.19
C LYS A 874 -60.68 8.01 6.55
N LEU A 875 -60.94 8.85 7.54
CA LEU A 875 -60.58 8.58 8.93
C LEU A 875 -61.40 7.39 9.44
N GLU A 876 -60.71 6.36 9.91
CA GLU A 876 -61.31 5.16 10.49
C GLU A 876 -61.44 5.29 12.00
N GLU A 877 -60.38 5.75 12.67
CA GLU A 877 -60.37 5.94 14.13
C GLU A 877 -59.34 7.00 14.56
N THR A 878 -59.56 7.68 15.69
CA THR A 878 -58.60 8.65 16.24
C THR A 878 -58.66 8.73 17.76
N ALA A 879 -57.52 8.87 18.42
CA ALA A 879 -57.43 9.05 19.86
C ALA A 879 -56.34 10.06 20.23
N GLU A 880 -56.62 10.86 21.26
CA GLU A 880 -55.67 11.78 21.88
C GLU A 880 -55.08 11.15 23.15
N PHE A 881 -53.76 11.12 23.23
CA PHE A 881 -53.02 10.56 24.35
C PHE A 881 -52.31 11.68 25.11
N SER A 882 -52.38 11.64 26.43
CA SER A 882 -51.70 12.55 27.34
C SER A 882 -50.95 11.77 28.42
N ASN A 883 -49.88 12.36 28.95
CA ASN A 883 -49.00 11.75 29.96
C ASN A 883 -48.48 10.36 29.54
N VAL A 884 -48.06 10.26 28.27
CA VAL A 884 -47.59 9.00 27.70
C VAL A 884 -46.29 8.58 28.39
N LEU A 885 -46.20 7.29 28.76
CA LEU A 885 -45.03 6.73 29.41
C LEU A 885 -43.86 6.65 28.43
N ASP A 886 -42.65 6.91 28.94
CA ASP A 886 -41.42 6.75 28.15
C ASP A 886 -41.26 5.29 27.73
N ASN A 887 -40.92 5.07 26.46
CA ASN A 887 -40.82 3.75 25.81
C ASN A 887 -42.14 2.95 25.78
N GLY A 888 -43.26 3.58 26.10
CA GLY A 888 -44.57 2.96 26.17
C GLY A 888 -45.19 2.71 24.79
N TRP A 889 -46.10 1.74 24.76
CA TRP A 889 -47.01 1.51 23.64
C TRP A 889 -48.30 2.30 23.86
N ILE A 890 -48.70 3.07 22.86
CA ILE A 890 -50.04 3.66 22.79
C ILE A 890 -50.86 2.90 21.75
N TRP A 891 -52.14 2.65 22.06
CA TRP A 891 -53.01 1.78 21.27
C TRP A 891 -54.26 2.52 20.83
N LEU A 892 -54.53 2.48 19.53
CA LEU A 892 -55.81 2.84 18.94
C LEU A 892 -56.66 1.57 18.86
N GLU A 893 -57.81 1.58 19.55
CA GLU A 893 -58.72 0.44 19.63
C GLU A 893 -60.06 0.84 19.02
N SER A 894 -60.70 -0.06 18.28
CA SER A 894 -62.04 0.17 17.74
C SER A 894 -63.02 -0.91 18.22
N GLU A 895 -64.24 -0.49 18.58
CA GLU A 895 -65.32 -1.39 18.97
C GLU A 895 -65.79 -2.26 17.79
N SER A 896 -65.70 -1.72 16.57
CA SER A 896 -65.83 -2.46 15.31
C SER A 896 -64.45 -2.91 14.82
N ARG A 897 -64.28 -4.17 14.43
CA ARG A 897 -63.00 -4.61 13.85
C ARG A 897 -62.62 -3.73 12.65
N PHE A 898 -61.36 -3.34 12.56
CA PHE A 898 -60.79 -2.74 11.36
C PHE A 898 -60.72 -3.81 10.27
N PRO A 899 -61.18 -3.52 9.04
CA PRO A 899 -61.22 -4.51 7.97
C PRO A 899 -59.81 -4.91 7.54
N SER A 900 -59.66 -6.09 6.92
CA SER A 900 -58.45 -6.42 6.17
C SER A 900 -58.23 -5.44 5.01
N GLY A 901 -56.98 -5.10 4.70
CA GLY A 901 -56.65 -4.18 3.62
C GLY A 901 -55.40 -3.36 3.90
N SER A 902 -55.22 -2.29 3.10
CA SER A 902 -54.18 -1.30 3.32
C SER A 902 -54.71 -0.18 4.23
N HIS A 903 -53.88 0.30 5.14
CA HIS A 903 -54.20 1.38 6.06
C HIS A 903 -53.02 2.35 6.18
N TYR A 904 -53.28 3.52 6.76
CA TYR A 904 -52.29 4.55 7.07
C TYR A 904 -52.43 5.00 8.53
N LEU A 905 -51.38 4.76 9.32
CA LEU A 905 -51.28 5.20 10.71
C LEU A 905 -50.55 6.55 10.76
N GLU A 906 -51.14 7.57 11.40
CA GLU A 906 -50.60 8.93 11.49
C GLU A 906 -50.52 9.41 12.94
N LEU A 907 -49.40 10.04 13.29
CA LEU A 907 -49.18 10.77 14.53
C LEU A 907 -49.18 12.27 14.24
N SER A 908 -49.87 13.04 15.07
CA SER A 908 -49.96 14.49 14.94
C SER A 908 -50.12 15.17 16.31
N LYS A 909 -50.14 16.51 16.32
CA LYS A 909 -50.39 17.35 17.50
C LYS A 909 -49.60 16.93 18.76
N PRO A 910 -48.26 16.87 18.70
CA PRO A 910 -47.48 16.56 19.88
C PRO A 910 -47.70 17.62 20.98
N THR A 911 -47.81 17.17 22.22
CA THR A 911 -47.83 18.01 23.44
C THR A 911 -46.66 17.62 24.35
N GLY A 912 -46.11 18.59 25.08
CA GLY A 912 -44.83 18.45 25.77
C GLY A 912 -43.62 18.68 24.86
N ASP A 913 -42.47 19.05 25.42
CA ASP A 913 -41.29 19.48 24.64
C ASP A 913 -40.55 18.32 23.93
N VAL A 914 -40.82 17.07 24.32
CA VAL A 914 -40.08 15.90 23.85
C VAL A 914 -41.01 14.71 23.65
N ILE A 915 -41.47 14.50 22.42
CA ILE A 915 -42.09 13.24 22.01
C ILE A 915 -41.47 12.74 20.70
N SER A 916 -41.16 11.45 20.69
CA SER A 916 -40.47 10.79 19.60
C SER A 916 -41.06 9.42 19.33
N VAL A 917 -40.89 8.93 18.11
CA VAL A 917 -41.41 7.64 17.65
C VAL A 917 -40.23 6.76 17.31
N TYR A 918 -40.27 5.50 17.73
CA TYR A 918 -39.23 4.54 17.38
C TYR A 918 -39.28 4.20 15.89
N VAL A 919 -38.11 4.06 15.24
CA VAL A 919 -38.00 3.77 13.80
C VAL A 919 -37.05 2.62 13.53
N ALA A 920 -37.40 1.74 12.58
CA ALA A 920 -36.61 0.60 12.18
C ALA A 920 -35.88 0.84 10.83
N PRO A 921 -34.70 0.25 10.64
CA PRO A 921 -33.89 0.42 9.42
C PRO A 921 -34.43 -0.35 8.21
N ASP A 922 -35.33 -1.32 8.42
CA ASP A 922 -35.90 -2.18 7.39
C ASP A 922 -37.40 -1.89 7.18
N LYS A 923 -37.89 -2.09 5.95
CA LYS A 923 -39.32 -1.98 5.65
C LYS A 923 -40.08 -3.12 6.35
N VAL A 924 -41.27 -2.82 6.88
CA VAL A 924 -42.17 -3.83 7.49
C VAL A 924 -42.70 -4.79 6.42
N GLN A 925 -43.00 -4.23 5.24
CA GLN A 925 -43.53 -4.89 4.06
C GLN A 925 -42.96 -4.20 2.81
N PRO A 926 -42.83 -4.89 1.66
CA PRO A 926 -42.24 -4.33 0.44
C PRO A 926 -42.89 -3.01 -0.02
N ASP A 927 -44.19 -2.85 0.22
CA ASP A 927 -45.03 -1.71 -0.17
C ASP A 927 -45.31 -0.70 0.95
N ALA A 928 -44.81 -0.94 2.17
CA ALA A 928 -44.95 -0.01 3.28
C ALA A 928 -44.02 1.21 3.07
N LEU A 929 -44.61 2.41 3.19
CA LEU A 929 -43.91 3.68 3.09
C LEU A 929 -44.12 4.48 4.37
N VAL A 930 -43.04 5.10 4.87
CA VAL A 930 -43.12 6.11 5.93
C VAL A 930 -43.50 7.45 5.28
N TYR A 931 -44.22 8.30 5.99
CA TYR A 931 -44.66 9.61 5.55
C TYR A 931 -44.31 10.67 6.58
N PHE A 932 -43.95 11.86 6.11
CA PHE A 932 -43.83 13.09 6.90
C PHE A 932 -44.73 14.14 6.29
N ASP A 933 -45.62 14.74 7.07
CA ASP A 933 -46.60 15.72 6.58
C ASP A 933 -47.41 15.19 5.38
N ARG A 934 -47.72 13.88 5.42
CA ARG A 934 -48.41 13.11 4.36
C ARG A 934 -47.68 13.05 3.02
N GLN A 935 -46.39 13.38 2.99
CA GLN A 935 -45.49 13.13 1.86
C GLN A 935 -44.65 11.89 2.16
N PRO A 936 -44.46 10.98 1.20
CA PRO A 936 -43.64 9.80 1.43
C PRO A 936 -42.21 10.22 1.80
N ALA A 937 -41.65 9.59 2.83
CA ALA A 937 -40.22 9.58 3.10
C ALA A 937 -39.57 8.87 1.92
N GLY A 938 -38.83 9.61 1.08
CA GLY A 938 -38.28 9.06 -0.15
C GLY A 938 -37.39 7.84 0.13
N ASP A 939 -37.65 6.73 -0.57
CA ASP A 939 -36.57 5.85 -0.98
C ASP A 939 -35.57 6.75 -1.74
N GLU A 940 -34.30 6.76 -1.33
CA GLU A 940 -33.17 7.55 -1.88
C GLU A 940 -33.57 8.61 -2.94
N ASP A 941 -33.60 9.90 -2.56
CA ASP A 941 -34.11 11.03 -3.37
C ASP A 941 -33.73 10.91 -4.86
N GLU A 942 -34.70 11.13 -5.75
CA GLU A 942 -34.57 11.10 -7.21
C GLU A 942 -33.34 11.89 -7.70
N ALA A 943 -32.94 12.96 -6.99
CA ALA A 943 -31.72 13.70 -7.27
C ALA A 943 -30.43 12.88 -7.07
N VAL A 944 -30.32 12.10 -5.98
CA VAL A 944 -29.15 11.23 -5.72
C VAL A 944 -29.12 10.08 -6.74
N MET A 945 -30.28 9.46 -6.99
CA MET A 945 -30.39 8.40 -8.00
C MET A 945 -30.03 8.91 -9.40
N LYS A 946 -30.46 10.13 -9.75
CA LYS A 946 -30.08 10.76 -11.00
C LYS A 946 -28.59 11.07 -11.08
N ILE A 947 -27.97 11.57 -10.00
CA ILE A 947 -26.50 11.79 -9.96
C ILE A 947 -25.76 10.47 -10.19
N LYS A 948 -26.18 9.38 -9.53
CA LYS A 948 -25.60 8.03 -9.74
C LYS A 948 -25.76 7.56 -11.19
N GLN A 949 -26.96 7.70 -11.76
CA GLN A 949 -27.24 7.31 -13.16
C GLN A 949 -26.48 8.18 -14.18
N ASP A 950 -26.42 9.49 -13.97
CA ASP A 950 -25.68 10.42 -14.83
C ASP A 950 -24.17 10.15 -14.73
N ALA A 951 -23.65 9.82 -13.54
CA ALA A 951 -22.26 9.40 -13.37
C ALA A 951 -21.97 8.15 -14.20
N ILE A 952 -22.79 7.09 -14.09
CA ILE A 952 -22.66 5.85 -14.88
C ILE A 952 -22.70 6.16 -16.38
N LYS A 953 -23.65 6.98 -16.83
CA LYS A 953 -23.84 7.34 -18.24
C LYS A 953 -22.68 8.14 -18.82
N ASN A 954 -22.07 9.01 -18.00
CA ASN A 954 -20.98 9.90 -18.42
C ASN A 954 -19.59 9.30 -18.18
N LEU A 955 -19.50 8.06 -17.70
CA LEU A 955 -18.22 7.38 -17.58
C LEU A 955 -17.54 7.34 -18.95
N PRO A 956 -16.25 7.68 -19.02
CA PRO A 956 -15.52 7.58 -20.28
C PRO A 956 -15.59 6.14 -20.76
N HIS A 957 -15.97 5.92 -22.02
CA HIS A 957 -15.76 4.63 -22.66
C HIS A 957 -14.26 4.35 -22.65
N LEU A 958 -13.82 3.47 -21.75
CA LEU A 958 -12.42 3.08 -21.65
C LEU A 958 -12.15 2.04 -22.75
N PRO A 959 -11.36 2.36 -23.78
CA PRO A 959 -11.14 1.46 -24.93
C PRO A 959 -10.31 0.21 -24.58
N ILE A 960 -9.92 0.05 -23.31
CA ILE A 960 -8.90 -0.90 -22.87
C ILE A 960 -9.36 -1.72 -21.66
N ASP A 961 -10.60 -1.51 -21.18
CA ASP A 961 -11.00 -2.09 -19.91
C ASP A 961 -12.21 -3.03 -20.02
N PRO A 962 -11.98 -4.35 -20.13
CA PRO A 962 -13.03 -5.33 -19.99
C PRO A 962 -13.40 -5.65 -18.53
N ILE A 963 -12.66 -5.14 -17.54
CA ILE A 963 -12.97 -5.29 -16.10
C ILE A 963 -14.33 -4.67 -15.79
N TYR A 964 -14.70 -3.66 -16.56
CA TYR A 964 -15.89 -2.87 -16.32
C TYR A 964 -16.83 -2.82 -17.52
N ASN A 965 -16.88 -3.94 -18.24
CA ASN A 965 -17.82 -4.06 -19.35
C ASN A 965 -19.25 -3.77 -18.84
N GLN A 966 -19.97 -2.90 -19.56
CA GLN A 966 -21.36 -2.53 -19.25
C GLN A 966 -22.35 -3.67 -19.58
N ASP A 967 -21.84 -4.83 -19.99
CA ASP A 967 -22.60 -5.99 -20.44
C ASP A 967 -22.59 -7.09 -19.35
N GLU A 968 -23.72 -7.25 -18.68
CA GLU A 968 -23.94 -8.20 -17.55
C GLU A 968 -23.79 -9.68 -17.96
N THR A 969 -23.65 -9.99 -19.25
CA THR A 969 -23.75 -11.35 -19.79
C THR A 969 -22.47 -12.20 -19.67
N ILE A 970 -21.36 -11.65 -19.18
CA ILE A 970 -20.04 -12.32 -19.13
C ILE A 970 -19.52 -12.49 -17.68
N VAL A 971 -20.39 -12.81 -16.73
CA VAL A 971 -20.00 -13.01 -15.32
C VAL A 971 -20.12 -14.48 -14.94
N HIS A 972 -19.01 -15.10 -14.49
CA HIS A 972 -19.03 -16.43 -13.91
C HIS A 972 -19.78 -16.41 -12.57
N PRO A 973 -20.72 -17.33 -12.29
CA PRO A 973 -21.67 -17.22 -11.17
C PRO A 973 -21.03 -17.25 -9.76
N THR A 974 -19.80 -17.71 -9.62
CA THR A 974 -19.09 -17.80 -8.32
C THR A 974 -18.20 -16.59 -8.00
N TYR A 975 -17.88 -15.74 -8.99
CA TYR A 975 -16.98 -14.60 -8.81
C TYR A 975 -17.60 -13.36 -9.48
N LYS A 976 -18.51 -12.71 -8.75
CA LYS A 976 -19.10 -11.44 -9.19
C LYS A 976 -18.00 -10.38 -9.30
N THR A 977 -17.53 -10.09 -10.51
CA THR A 977 -16.95 -8.78 -10.82
C THR A 977 -18.04 -7.76 -10.57
N ARG A 978 -17.82 -6.82 -9.65
CA ARG A 978 -18.82 -5.77 -9.41
C ARG A 978 -18.98 -4.93 -10.66
N THR A 979 -20.20 -4.74 -11.13
CA THR A 979 -20.45 -3.77 -12.21
C THR A 979 -20.18 -2.36 -11.67
N PHE A 980 -19.90 -1.40 -12.55
CA PHE A 980 -19.77 0.00 -12.11
C PHE A 980 -21.01 0.53 -11.41
N ALA A 981 -22.19 0.05 -11.81
CA ALA A 981 -23.44 0.36 -11.14
C ALA A 981 -23.41 -0.15 -9.69
N GLU A 982 -22.99 -1.40 -9.45
CA GLU A 982 -22.85 -1.95 -8.10
C GLU A 982 -21.79 -1.20 -7.26
N MET A 983 -20.71 -0.70 -7.88
CA MET A 983 -19.70 0.12 -7.19
C MET A 983 -20.25 1.49 -6.78
N ILE A 984 -21.03 2.14 -7.66
CA ILE A 984 -21.67 3.44 -7.39
C ILE A 984 -22.86 3.29 -6.43
N GLU A 985 -23.57 2.16 -6.46
CA GLU A 985 -24.67 1.85 -5.53
C GLU A 985 -24.18 1.59 -4.10
N GLN A 986 -22.95 1.09 -3.92
CA GLN A 986 -22.35 0.93 -2.58
C GLN A 986 -21.88 2.25 -1.95
N LEU A 987 -21.72 3.33 -2.73
CA LEU A 987 -21.48 4.71 -2.28
C LEU A 987 -22.80 5.39 -1.85
#